data_AF-A0A933ZH59-F1
#
_entry.id   AF-A0A933ZH59-F1
#
_cell.length_a   1.000
_cell.length_b   1.000
_cell.length_c   1.000
_cell.angle_alpha   90.00
_cell.angle_beta   90.00
_cell.angle_gamma   90.00
#
_symmetry.space_group_name_H-M   'P 1'
#
loop_
_entity.id
_entity.type
_entity.pdbx_description
1 polymer ?
#
loop_
_entity_poly.entity_id
_entity_poly.type
_entity_poly.pdbx_seq_one_letter_code
_entity_poly.pdbx_strand_id
1 'polypeptide(L)'
;MSEVEFFYGLSGLRLRGRARWAGAIIALSLVIPIEVVDDKPQFMWQVLAELPPAGLVAAFAPAAAGLAIVAASLLCKRTASIAIGVFAALACALMIIALGAESSAWGVLPLPESLTQRPTPVLLALSLTAAGADLSFKEHTRKVAKGLLLAAVVVAAVFYLWPGKGEAPIATLVRALIGMGSLPSWRFQLGFVIVVLLVVWPGLMALIGLVHLWIPPSREQPITGIAAVYALPAMLMMLVYRSLLGFQGGAWIVASAGSIILLAALIAVTASSIEVLAERLLVRDTDIEEPKGWPVSFSALAGLGAFIVLCTCQWLVARPPAKGVAWTLREPSADGDRLFGTLVQQWSHARASWDRRVRHDSSATAMVQTKAAAREMVAAARALDPGLGEAFTQLSVEADDLDVAGRRWYRLVADVNEASRRAGLPYYVDPRLAVHHAGEGLQRRFEAEAFRIERVKRFSVSGKPFATLHVRQIGKPRGGLPYLGLSRDVQPFALVVLDELDPYEKELVELSKPDVPRCGESNEPGAQVGLRRCGDMMKEIVQASPSGLKAAILAATERHELQHQIDGPNLPICGEVLRRMGAFSKEAQMRVNRELSGYLAELTASGAPPRLGLVHLLRFALVAKGGAEHYVGVQAMELMTGRDLYGWDGRPDPERVSEAFVELAGWPEDKLRSKAAESWKKCFGERLPKIDPQDPG
;
A
#
# COMPACT_ATOMS: atom_id res chain seq x y z
N MET A 1 41.78 36.51 -10.50
CA MET A 1 40.57 35.66 -10.46
C MET A 1 39.87 35.78 -11.79
N SER A 2 39.74 34.68 -12.53
CA SER A 2 39.01 34.69 -13.81
C SER A 2 37.51 34.87 -13.57
N GLU A 3 36.76 35.34 -14.57
CA GLU A 3 35.28 35.45 -14.48
C GLU A 3 34.64 34.08 -14.19
N VAL A 4 35.19 33.02 -14.80
CA VAL A 4 34.79 31.63 -14.58
C VAL A 4 35.02 31.19 -13.14
N GLU A 5 36.19 31.49 -12.59
CA GLU A 5 36.56 31.18 -11.20
C GLU A 5 35.64 31.91 -10.20
N PHE A 6 35.34 33.18 -10.47
CA PHE A 6 34.42 33.97 -9.65
C PHE A 6 33.01 33.36 -9.62
N PHE A 7 32.44 33.04 -10.78
CA PHE A 7 31.10 32.47 -10.87
C PHE A 7 31.02 31.07 -10.25
N TYR A 8 32.02 30.22 -10.49
CA TYR A 8 32.11 28.90 -9.87
C TYR A 8 32.21 29.02 -8.33
N GLY A 9 32.97 30.00 -7.84
CA GLY A 9 33.07 30.34 -6.42
C GLY A 9 31.71 30.73 -5.83
N LEU A 10 30.94 31.57 -6.51
CA LEU A 10 29.58 31.97 -6.09
C LEU A 10 28.62 30.78 -6.04
N SER A 11 28.58 29.96 -7.08
CA SER A 11 27.75 28.76 -7.14
C SER A 11 28.14 27.77 -6.04
N GLY A 12 29.43 27.68 -5.71
CA GLY A 12 29.90 26.85 -4.61
C GLY A 12 29.57 27.37 -3.22
N LEU A 13 29.67 28.68 -2.97
CA LEU A 13 29.22 29.30 -1.73
C LEU A 13 27.71 29.08 -1.53
N ARG A 14 26.93 29.23 -2.61
CA ARG A 14 25.49 28.98 -2.61
C ARG A 14 25.17 27.52 -2.27
N LEU A 15 25.84 26.56 -2.92
CA LEU A 15 25.66 25.13 -2.60
C LEU A 15 26.01 24.85 -1.13
N ARG A 16 27.12 25.38 -0.61
CA ARG A 16 27.51 25.15 0.79
C ARG A 16 26.47 25.71 1.76
N GLY A 17 25.97 26.92 1.51
CA GLY A 17 24.89 27.52 2.31
C GLY A 17 23.60 26.71 2.25
N ARG A 18 23.16 26.34 1.04
CA ARG A 18 21.96 25.52 0.83
C ARG A 18 22.12 24.11 1.41
N ALA A 19 23.26 23.45 1.27
CA ALA A 19 23.51 22.13 1.85
C ALA A 19 23.41 22.15 3.38
N ARG A 20 23.91 23.20 4.05
CA ARG A 20 23.75 23.35 5.51
C ARG A 20 22.29 23.50 5.89
N TRP A 21 21.60 24.48 5.31
CA TRP A 21 20.22 24.81 5.69
C TRP A 21 19.21 23.77 5.21
N ALA A 22 19.25 23.40 3.93
CA ALA A 22 18.38 22.37 3.38
C ALA A 22 18.68 21.00 4.00
N GLY A 23 19.96 20.65 4.22
CA GLY A 23 20.33 19.43 4.92
C GLY A 23 19.79 19.38 6.35
N ALA A 24 19.85 20.49 7.09
CA ALA A 24 19.25 20.60 8.42
C ALA A 24 17.71 20.49 8.39
N ILE A 25 17.05 21.15 7.43
CA ILE A 25 15.60 21.03 7.22
C ILE A 25 15.21 19.58 6.90
N ILE A 26 15.96 18.92 6.03
CA ILE A 26 15.74 17.51 5.68
C ILE A 26 15.99 16.61 6.88
N ALA A 27 16.99 16.90 7.72
CA ALA A 27 17.25 16.18 8.98
C ALA A 27 16.07 16.31 9.96
N LEU A 28 15.39 17.46 9.96
CA LEU A 28 14.20 17.72 10.77
C LEU A 28 12.92 17.06 10.22
N SER A 29 12.98 16.29 9.12
CA SER A 29 11.80 15.60 8.60
C SER A 29 11.14 14.66 9.63
N LEU A 30 11.90 14.14 10.60
CA LEU A 30 11.39 13.27 11.65
C LEU A 30 10.39 13.95 12.59
N VAL A 31 10.51 15.27 12.77
CA VAL A 31 9.61 16.06 13.63
C VAL A 31 8.39 16.58 12.89
N ILE A 32 8.28 16.30 11.59
CA ILE A 32 7.09 16.60 10.80
C ILE A 32 6.11 15.44 11.00
N PRO A 33 4.84 15.70 11.34
CA PRO A 33 3.84 14.64 11.39
C PRO A 33 3.76 13.93 10.03
N ILE A 34 3.87 12.61 10.05
CA ILE A 34 3.85 11.76 8.86
C ILE A 34 2.44 11.62 8.29
N GLU A 35 1.46 11.64 9.19
CA GLU A 35 0.03 11.56 8.95
C GLU A 35 -0.69 12.36 10.04
N VAL A 36 -1.94 12.71 9.78
CA VAL A 36 -2.81 13.32 10.78
C VAL A 36 -4.11 12.54 10.76
N VAL A 37 -4.46 11.97 11.90
CA VAL A 37 -5.68 11.18 12.03
C VAL A 37 -6.54 11.79 13.12
N ASP A 38 -7.79 12.11 12.78
CA ASP A 38 -8.73 12.82 13.65
C ASP A 38 -8.11 14.09 14.25
N ASP A 39 -7.46 14.91 13.40
CA ASP A 39 -6.72 16.13 13.77
C ASP A 39 -5.54 15.95 14.74
N LYS A 40 -5.20 14.70 15.11
CA LYS A 40 -4.03 14.39 15.93
C LYS A 40 -2.82 14.09 15.04
N PRO A 41 -1.68 14.77 15.25
CA PRO A 41 -0.47 14.49 14.50
C PRO A 41 0.05 13.10 14.88
N GLN A 42 0.30 12.27 13.88
CA GLN A 42 1.06 11.03 14.03
C GLN A 42 2.50 11.30 13.60
N PHE A 43 3.44 11.02 14.48
CA PHE A 43 4.87 11.17 14.24
C PHE A 43 5.54 9.84 13.98
N MET A 44 6.68 9.88 13.30
CA MET A 44 7.39 8.67 12.93
C MET A 44 7.73 7.79 14.15
N TRP A 45 8.16 8.38 15.26
CA TRP A 45 8.52 7.62 16.47
C TRP A 45 7.35 6.84 17.09
N GLN A 46 6.11 7.27 16.84
CA GLN A 46 4.90 6.60 17.35
C GLN A 46 4.58 5.30 16.58
N VAL A 47 5.00 5.20 15.32
CA VAL A 47 4.74 4.04 14.46
C VAL A 47 5.97 3.12 14.31
N LEU A 48 7.13 3.44 14.92
CA LEU A 48 8.36 2.64 14.73
C LEU A 48 8.20 1.20 15.18
N ALA A 49 7.49 0.98 16.29
CA ALA A 49 7.19 -0.37 16.77
C ALA A 49 6.30 -1.15 15.78
N GLU A 50 5.61 -0.44 14.90
CA GLU A 50 4.69 -0.97 13.88
C GLU A 50 5.34 -1.26 12.52
N LEU A 51 6.56 -0.76 12.25
CA LEU A 51 7.25 -0.94 10.97
C LEU A 51 8.22 -2.13 10.99
N PRO A 52 8.32 -2.96 9.94
CA PRO A 52 9.39 -3.96 9.81
C PRO A 52 10.78 -3.32 9.84
N PRO A 53 11.88 -4.06 10.13
CA PRO A 53 13.21 -3.47 10.21
C PRO A 53 13.59 -2.68 8.95
N ALA A 54 13.24 -3.18 7.76
CA ALA A 54 13.41 -2.42 6.52
C ALA A 54 12.57 -1.13 6.48
N GLY A 55 11.32 -1.20 6.95
CA GLY A 55 10.44 -0.03 7.09
C GLY A 55 10.98 1.00 8.09
N LEU A 56 11.57 0.56 9.21
CA LEU A 56 12.24 1.40 10.20
C LEU A 56 13.41 2.16 9.58
N VAL A 57 14.31 1.45 8.88
CA VAL A 57 15.46 2.09 8.21
C VAL A 57 14.98 3.09 7.15
N ALA A 58 13.95 2.74 6.38
CA ALA A 58 13.32 3.63 5.40
C ALA A 58 12.69 4.88 6.02
N ALA A 59 12.01 4.74 7.16
CA ALA A 59 11.42 5.84 7.90
C ALA A 59 12.46 6.90 8.33
N PHE A 60 13.66 6.47 8.70
CA PHE A 60 14.76 7.37 9.11
C PHE A 60 15.64 7.84 7.95
N ALA A 61 15.49 7.27 6.76
CA ALA A 61 16.36 7.55 5.61
C ALA A 61 16.41 9.03 5.19
N PRO A 62 15.28 9.78 5.14
CA PRO A 62 15.33 11.21 4.84
C PRO A 62 16.20 11.99 5.83
N ALA A 63 16.00 11.77 7.13
CA ALA A 63 16.75 12.50 8.15
C ALA A 63 18.24 12.15 8.14
N ALA A 64 18.56 10.87 7.93
CA ALA A 64 19.94 10.41 7.75
C ALA A 64 20.60 11.07 6.52
N ALA A 65 19.88 11.21 5.40
CA ALA A 65 20.37 11.93 4.24
C ALA A 65 20.59 13.43 4.54
N GLY A 66 19.68 14.08 5.27
CA GLY A 66 19.85 15.46 5.71
C GLY A 66 21.13 15.66 6.54
N LEU A 67 21.37 14.79 7.53
CA LEU A 67 22.60 14.79 8.34
C LEU A 67 23.85 14.54 7.49
N ALA A 68 23.79 13.59 6.54
CA ALA A 68 24.90 13.32 5.63
C ALA A 68 25.22 14.53 4.72
N ILE A 69 24.19 15.26 4.25
CA ILE A 69 24.35 16.48 3.47
C ILE A 69 25.01 17.59 4.30
N VAL A 70 24.57 17.79 5.55
CA VAL A 70 25.21 18.75 6.47
C VAL A 70 26.66 18.36 6.71
N ALA A 71 26.93 17.10 7.02
CA ALA A 71 28.29 16.60 7.23
C ALA A 71 29.17 16.81 5.98
N ALA A 72 28.66 16.50 4.78
CA ALA A 72 29.37 16.77 3.53
C ALA A 72 29.71 18.25 3.37
N SER A 73 28.79 19.17 3.71
CA SER A 73 29.03 20.62 3.63
C SER A 73 30.10 21.15 4.60
N LEU A 74 30.36 20.42 5.69
CA LEU A 74 31.33 20.76 6.73
C LEU A 74 32.69 20.11 6.47
N LEU A 75 32.69 18.85 6.03
CA LEU A 75 33.89 18.03 5.87
C LEU A 75 34.52 18.16 4.49
N CYS A 76 33.73 18.33 3.44
CA CYS A 76 34.25 18.45 2.07
C CYS A 76 34.70 19.88 1.78
N LYS A 77 36.00 20.04 1.53
CA LYS A 77 36.57 21.32 1.10
C LYS A 77 36.20 21.67 -0.35
N ARG A 78 36.16 20.68 -1.23
CA ARG A 78 35.82 20.84 -2.65
C ARG A 78 34.31 20.85 -2.86
N THR A 79 33.83 21.83 -3.62
CA THR A 79 32.39 22.03 -3.89
C THR A 79 31.79 20.87 -4.68
N ALA A 80 32.50 20.34 -5.68
CA ALA A 80 32.04 19.18 -6.44
C ALA A 80 31.84 17.94 -5.55
N SER A 81 32.71 17.73 -4.55
CA SER A 81 32.54 16.64 -3.57
C SER A 81 31.30 16.82 -2.69
N ILE A 82 30.91 18.07 -2.36
CA ILE A 82 29.64 18.36 -1.67
C ILE A 82 28.47 17.94 -2.56
N ALA A 83 28.47 18.36 -3.83
CA ALA A 83 27.39 18.04 -4.77
C ALA A 83 27.22 16.52 -4.97
N ILE A 84 28.33 15.78 -5.11
CA ILE A 84 28.32 14.31 -5.18
C ILE A 84 27.77 13.71 -3.88
N GLY A 85 28.19 14.22 -2.73
CA GLY A 85 27.68 13.80 -1.42
C GLY A 85 26.16 14.00 -1.29
N VAL A 86 25.64 15.12 -1.78
CA VAL A 86 24.19 15.39 -1.83
C VAL A 86 23.46 14.33 -2.67
N PHE A 87 23.90 14.08 -3.90
CA PHE A 87 23.26 13.08 -4.74
C PHE A 87 23.35 11.67 -4.18
N ALA A 88 24.50 11.27 -3.65
CA ALA A 88 24.67 9.97 -3.01
C ALA A 88 23.72 9.80 -1.82
N ALA A 89 23.60 10.82 -0.96
CA ALA A 89 22.72 10.80 0.20
C ALA A 89 21.24 10.70 -0.21
N LEU A 90 20.78 11.54 -1.15
CA LEU A 90 19.39 11.54 -1.62
C LEU A 90 19.03 10.26 -2.40
N ALA A 91 19.92 9.79 -3.28
CA ALA A 91 19.71 8.56 -4.03
C ALA A 91 19.65 7.34 -3.10
N CYS A 92 20.54 7.28 -2.10
CA CYS A 92 20.53 6.24 -1.09
C CYS A 92 19.22 6.27 -0.29
N ALA A 93 18.77 7.45 0.16
CA ALA A 93 17.51 7.55 0.88
C ALA A 93 16.32 7.10 0.04
N LEU A 94 16.22 7.54 -1.22
CA LEU A 94 15.15 7.13 -2.14
C LEU A 94 15.11 5.61 -2.34
N MET A 95 16.27 4.98 -2.55
CA MET A 95 16.34 3.52 -2.71
C MET A 95 16.00 2.78 -1.42
N ILE A 96 16.49 3.24 -0.27
CA ILE A 96 16.16 2.64 1.02
C ILE A 96 14.66 2.73 1.28
N ILE A 97 14.04 3.89 0.99
CA ILE A 97 12.59 4.09 1.11
C ILE A 97 11.83 3.18 0.18
N ALA A 98 12.23 3.05 -1.09
CA ALA A 98 11.56 2.18 -2.04
C ALA A 98 11.59 0.70 -1.60
N LEU A 99 12.76 0.21 -1.18
CA LEU A 99 12.92 -1.15 -0.66
C LEU A 99 12.18 -1.37 0.66
N GLY A 100 12.21 -0.38 1.55
CA GLY A 100 11.47 -0.43 2.81
C GLY A 100 9.96 -0.39 2.61
N ALA A 101 9.48 0.36 1.62
CA ALA A 101 8.08 0.44 1.23
C ALA A 101 7.58 -0.91 0.74
N GLU A 102 8.35 -1.53 -0.16
CA GLU A 102 8.05 -2.86 -0.68
C GLU A 102 7.98 -3.89 0.44
N SER A 103 8.92 -3.88 1.38
CA SER A 103 8.91 -4.77 2.55
C SER A 103 7.73 -4.49 3.50
N SER A 104 7.49 -3.22 3.82
CA SER A 104 6.41 -2.80 4.72
C SER A 104 5.02 -3.11 4.20
N ALA A 105 4.86 -3.18 2.87
CA ALA A 105 3.60 -3.57 2.25
C ALA A 105 3.18 -4.99 2.67
N TRP A 106 4.14 -5.88 2.95
CA TRP A 106 3.89 -7.23 3.47
C TRP A 106 3.74 -7.29 5.00
N GLY A 107 3.92 -6.16 5.68
CA GLY A 107 3.79 -6.03 7.12
C GLY A 107 2.34 -5.85 7.57
N VAL A 108 2.19 -5.51 8.85
CA VAL A 108 0.87 -5.17 9.43
C VAL A 108 0.43 -3.78 9.01
N LEU A 109 1.38 -2.85 8.92
CA LEU A 109 1.16 -1.51 8.42
C LEU A 109 2.15 -1.22 7.28
N PRO A 110 1.66 -0.75 6.11
CA PRO A 110 2.53 -0.21 5.09
C PRO A 110 3.21 1.07 5.60
N LEU A 111 4.34 1.43 4.98
CA LEU A 111 4.90 2.76 5.20
C LEU A 111 3.89 3.85 4.78
N PRO A 112 3.84 4.98 5.52
CA PRO A 112 2.96 6.11 5.21
C PRO A 112 3.07 6.53 3.75
N GLU A 113 1.94 6.90 3.15
CA GLU A 113 1.93 7.31 1.74
C GLU A 113 2.82 8.52 1.47
N SER A 114 2.98 9.40 2.46
CA SER A 114 3.86 10.56 2.41
C SER A 114 5.34 10.21 2.14
N LEU A 115 5.76 8.98 2.44
CA LEU A 115 7.10 8.47 2.15
C LEU A 115 7.17 7.62 0.87
N THR A 116 6.12 6.89 0.55
CA THR A 116 6.18 5.85 -0.49
C THR A 116 5.77 6.32 -1.88
N GLN A 117 5.12 7.48 -2.00
CA GLN A 117 4.79 8.05 -3.30
C GLN A 117 6.04 8.64 -3.99
N ARG A 118 6.04 8.67 -5.33
CA ARG A 118 7.22 8.98 -6.16
C ARG A 118 7.20 10.41 -6.72
N PRO A 119 7.60 11.46 -5.97
CA PRO A 119 7.77 12.79 -6.53
C PRO A 119 9.11 12.96 -7.27
N THR A 120 9.96 11.93 -7.34
CA THR A 120 11.35 12.06 -7.82
C THR A 120 11.48 12.69 -9.22
N PRO A 121 10.72 12.26 -10.24
CA PRO A 121 10.79 12.91 -11.55
C PRO A 121 10.36 14.38 -11.51
N VAL A 122 9.34 14.72 -10.70
CA VAL A 122 8.88 16.11 -10.52
C VAL A 122 9.98 16.97 -9.90
N LEU A 123 10.57 16.51 -8.80
CA LEU A 123 11.66 17.21 -8.11
C LEU A 123 12.86 17.42 -9.02
N LEU A 124 13.21 16.39 -9.79
CA LEU A 124 14.33 16.44 -10.71
C LEU A 124 14.06 17.38 -11.89
N ALA A 125 12.87 17.35 -12.48
CA ALA A 125 12.49 18.27 -13.56
C ALA A 125 12.55 19.74 -13.11
N LEU A 126 12.03 20.06 -11.92
CA LEU A 126 12.11 21.40 -11.35
C LEU A 126 13.55 21.81 -11.02
N SER A 127 14.35 20.89 -10.48
CA SER A 127 15.76 21.13 -10.14
C SER A 127 16.62 21.36 -11.39
N LEU A 128 16.42 20.57 -12.45
CA LEU A 128 17.07 20.72 -13.75
C LEU A 128 16.65 22.04 -14.41
N THR A 129 15.38 22.41 -14.31
CA THR A 129 14.87 23.70 -14.82
C THR A 129 15.55 24.87 -14.11
N ALA A 130 15.62 24.82 -12.78
CA ALA A 130 16.26 25.86 -11.97
C ALA A 130 17.76 25.99 -12.29
N ALA A 131 18.49 24.86 -12.30
CA ALA A 131 19.92 24.86 -12.62
C ALA A 131 20.19 25.30 -14.07
N GLY A 132 19.39 24.82 -15.02
CA GLY A 132 19.50 25.20 -16.43
C GLY A 132 19.20 26.68 -16.66
N ALA A 133 18.20 27.25 -15.97
CA ALA A 133 17.93 28.67 -15.99
C ALA A 133 19.13 29.45 -15.46
N ASP A 134 19.61 29.16 -14.25
CA ASP A 134 20.77 29.84 -13.63
C ASP A 134 22.03 29.82 -14.52
N LEU A 135 22.26 28.71 -15.23
CA LEU A 135 23.39 28.55 -16.15
C LEU A 135 23.17 29.18 -17.52
N SER A 136 21.94 29.53 -17.90
CA SER A 136 21.68 30.13 -19.22
C SER A 136 22.19 31.58 -19.34
N PHE A 137 22.43 32.25 -18.21
CA PHE A 137 22.90 33.64 -18.15
C PHE A 137 24.39 33.81 -18.41
N LYS A 138 25.18 32.75 -18.23
CA LYS A 138 26.63 32.80 -18.45
C LYS A 138 26.91 32.24 -19.83
N GLU A 139 27.59 33.02 -20.66
CA GLU A 139 27.83 32.68 -22.06
C GLU A 139 28.56 31.33 -22.19
N HIS A 140 29.56 31.09 -21.33
CA HIS A 140 30.35 29.86 -21.33
C HIS A 140 29.56 28.62 -20.87
N THR A 141 28.52 28.76 -20.04
CA THR A 141 27.68 27.64 -19.56
C THR A 141 26.43 27.39 -20.40
N ARG A 142 26.12 28.27 -21.37
CA ARG A 142 24.87 28.22 -22.14
C ARG A 142 24.63 26.92 -22.88
N LYS A 143 25.68 26.24 -23.37
CA LYS A 143 25.54 24.92 -24.02
C LYS A 143 25.07 23.84 -23.04
N VAL A 144 25.62 23.84 -21.82
CA VAL A 144 25.22 22.89 -20.77
C VAL A 144 23.83 23.24 -20.25
N ALA A 145 23.51 24.53 -20.10
CA ALA A 145 22.17 25.00 -19.77
C ALA A 145 21.09 24.45 -20.72
N LYS A 146 21.34 24.50 -22.04
CA LYS A 146 20.45 23.88 -23.06
C LYS A 146 20.23 22.39 -22.79
N GLY A 147 21.30 21.65 -22.51
CA GLY A 147 21.22 20.22 -22.20
C GLY A 147 20.37 19.94 -20.95
N LEU A 148 20.57 20.70 -19.88
CA LEU A 148 19.80 20.56 -18.64
C LEU A 148 18.31 20.87 -18.83
N LEU A 149 17.97 21.93 -19.58
CA LEU A 149 16.58 22.30 -19.84
C LEU A 149 15.87 21.27 -20.73
N LEU A 150 16.55 20.71 -21.73
CA LEU A 150 16.02 19.58 -22.50
C LEU A 150 15.81 18.34 -21.62
N ALA A 151 16.78 18.03 -20.76
CA ALA A 151 16.65 16.94 -19.80
C ALA A 151 15.46 17.17 -18.85
N ALA A 152 15.21 18.40 -18.41
CA ALA A 152 14.05 18.73 -17.58
C ALA A 152 12.72 18.38 -18.26
N VAL A 153 12.59 18.67 -19.56
CA VAL A 153 11.40 18.31 -20.35
C VAL A 153 11.26 16.79 -20.48
N VAL A 154 12.36 16.09 -20.75
CA VAL A 154 12.34 14.61 -20.83
C VAL A 154 11.91 14.01 -19.49
N VAL A 155 12.46 14.49 -18.38
CA VAL A 155 12.11 14.00 -17.03
C VAL A 155 10.65 14.34 -16.69
N ALA A 156 10.15 15.52 -17.05
CA ALA A 156 8.74 15.88 -16.90
C ALA A 156 7.84 14.97 -17.75
N ALA A 157 8.24 14.65 -18.99
CA ALA A 157 7.51 13.70 -19.82
C ALA A 157 7.46 12.31 -19.19
N VAL A 158 8.57 11.83 -18.62
CA VAL A 158 8.61 10.57 -17.86
C VAL A 158 7.60 10.59 -16.70
N PHE A 159 7.49 11.70 -15.96
CA PHE A 159 6.47 11.83 -14.91
C PHE A 159 5.05 11.63 -15.46
N TYR A 160 4.70 12.30 -16.55
CA TYR A 160 3.35 12.27 -17.11
C TYR A 160 3.00 10.97 -17.83
N LEU A 161 3.99 10.29 -18.40
CA LEU A 161 3.80 9.11 -19.24
C LEU A 161 4.03 7.79 -18.50
N TRP A 162 4.71 7.78 -17.35
CA TRP A 162 5.03 6.55 -16.62
C TRP A 162 3.81 6.00 -15.85
N PRO A 163 3.28 4.81 -16.19
CA PRO A 163 2.09 4.25 -15.55
C PRO A 163 2.43 3.55 -14.24
N GLY A 164 2.88 4.32 -13.24
CA GLY A 164 3.47 3.78 -12.00
C GLY A 164 2.58 2.82 -11.21
N LYS A 165 1.24 2.92 -11.36
CA LYS A 165 0.25 2.03 -10.72
C LYS A 165 -0.91 1.64 -11.66
N GLY A 166 -0.60 1.43 -12.94
CA GLY A 166 -1.59 0.96 -13.93
C GLY A 166 -2.10 2.03 -14.90
N GLU A 167 -2.03 3.32 -14.54
CA GLU A 167 -2.37 4.43 -15.44
C GLU A 167 -1.32 5.55 -15.40
N ALA A 168 -1.06 6.15 -16.56
CA ALA A 168 -0.18 7.31 -16.71
C ALA A 168 -0.87 8.59 -16.18
N PRO A 169 -0.17 9.45 -15.41
CA PRO A 169 -0.78 10.67 -14.83
C PRO A 169 -1.45 11.59 -15.86
N ILE A 170 -0.96 11.65 -17.09
CA ILE A 170 -1.59 12.44 -18.16
C ILE A 170 -2.98 11.93 -18.52
N ALA A 171 -3.20 10.61 -18.51
CA ALA A 171 -4.51 10.03 -18.82
C ALA A 171 -5.51 10.34 -17.70
N THR A 172 -5.07 10.24 -16.44
CA THR A 172 -5.87 10.66 -15.28
C THR A 172 -6.20 12.15 -15.35
N LEU A 173 -5.23 13.00 -15.68
CA LEU A 173 -5.43 14.44 -15.84
C LEU A 173 -6.45 14.76 -16.93
N VAL A 174 -6.32 14.15 -18.11
CA VAL A 174 -7.25 14.33 -19.23
C VAL A 174 -8.66 13.89 -18.84
N ARG A 175 -8.81 12.72 -18.21
CA ARG A 175 -10.12 12.26 -17.72
C ARG A 175 -10.73 13.22 -16.72
N ALA A 176 -9.93 13.70 -15.77
CA ALA A 176 -10.40 14.62 -14.74
C ALA A 176 -10.80 15.98 -15.34
N LEU A 177 -10.08 16.48 -16.35
CA LEU A 177 -10.43 17.68 -17.11
C LEU A 177 -11.74 17.52 -17.89
N ILE A 178 -11.95 16.38 -18.54
CA ILE A 178 -13.22 16.07 -19.24
C ILE A 178 -14.40 16.08 -18.25
N GLY A 179 -14.17 15.55 -17.04
CA GLY A 179 -15.17 15.52 -15.97
C GLY A 179 -15.48 16.88 -15.34
N MET A 180 -14.68 17.93 -15.58
CA MET A 180 -14.80 19.22 -14.88
C MET A 180 -16.20 19.86 -15.00
N GLY A 181 -16.86 19.71 -16.16
CA GLY A 181 -18.21 20.23 -16.40
C GLY A 181 -19.29 19.58 -15.53
N SER A 182 -19.03 18.39 -14.98
CA SER A 182 -19.93 17.67 -14.08
C SER A 182 -19.82 18.09 -12.62
N LEU A 183 -18.84 18.95 -12.28
CA LEU A 183 -18.66 19.43 -10.91
C LEU A 183 -19.84 20.33 -10.48
N PRO A 184 -20.32 20.20 -9.23
CA PRO A 184 -21.61 20.75 -8.82
C PRO A 184 -21.67 22.28 -8.74
N SER A 185 -20.53 22.98 -8.78
CA SER A 185 -20.50 24.45 -8.86
C SER A 185 -19.19 25.01 -9.40
N TRP A 186 -19.21 26.27 -9.83
CA TRP A 186 -18.03 27.02 -10.29
C TRP A 186 -16.91 27.09 -9.24
N ARG A 187 -17.25 27.04 -7.94
CA ARG A 187 -16.25 27.03 -6.85
C ARG A 187 -15.44 25.73 -6.85
N PHE A 188 -16.10 24.60 -7.08
CA PHE A 188 -15.42 23.31 -7.23
C PHE A 188 -14.58 23.27 -8.50
N GLN A 189 -15.08 23.83 -9.60
CA GLN A 189 -14.31 23.97 -10.85
C GLN A 189 -13.05 24.80 -10.64
N LEU A 190 -13.14 25.95 -9.96
CA LEU A 190 -11.96 26.78 -9.65
C LEU A 190 -10.95 26.05 -8.75
N GLY A 191 -11.44 25.38 -7.70
CA GLY A 191 -10.58 24.55 -6.84
C GLY A 191 -9.88 23.44 -7.62
N PHE A 192 -10.61 22.80 -8.54
CA PHE A 192 -10.08 21.77 -9.42
C PHE A 192 -9.04 22.32 -10.41
N VAL A 193 -9.24 23.52 -10.98
CA VAL A 193 -8.25 24.20 -11.83
C VAL A 193 -6.94 24.47 -11.08
N ILE A 194 -7.01 24.85 -9.80
CA ILE A 194 -5.80 25.03 -8.97
C ILE A 194 -5.06 23.69 -8.81
N VAL A 195 -5.78 22.60 -8.57
CA VAL A 195 -5.18 21.25 -8.50
C VAL A 195 -4.53 20.86 -9.83
N VAL A 196 -5.21 21.09 -10.96
CA VAL A 196 -4.66 20.86 -12.30
C VAL A 196 -3.38 21.67 -12.51
N LEU A 197 -3.36 22.94 -12.11
CA LEU A 197 -2.18 23.80 -12.23
C LEU A 197 -1.00 23.22 -11.42
N LEU A 198 -1.23 22.75 -10.19
CA LEU A 198 -0.21 22.10 -9.38
C LEU A 198 0.35 20.84 -10.06
N VAL A 199 -0.53 20.02 -10.66
CA VAL A 199 -0.15 18.79 -11.37
C VAL A 199 0.64 19.10 -12.65
N VAL A 200 0.28 20.15 -13.39
CA VAL A 200 0.92 20.56 -14.65
C VAL A 200 2.20 21.38 -14.44
N TRP A 201 2.41 21.92 -13.22
CA TRP A 201 3.51 22.84 -12.90
C TRP A 201 4.91 22.38 -13.34
N PRO A 202 5.34 21.12 -13.13
CA PRO A 202 6.67 20.68 -13.52
C PRO A 202 6.88 20.72 -15.04
N GLY A 203 5.87 20.32 -15.82
CA GLY A 203 5.89 20.41 -17.28
C GLY A 203 5.90 21.86 -17.77
N LEU A 204 5.04 22.69 -17.17
CA LEU A 204 4.97 24.13 -17.49
C LEU A 204 6.33 24.82 -17.27
N MET A 205 6.98 24.54 -16.15
CA MET A 205 8.27 25.16 -15.83
C MET A 205 9.40 24.71 -16.75
N ALA A 206 9.46 23.42 -17.07
CA ALA A 206 10.44 22.91 -18.03
C ALA A 206 10.28 23.56 -19.42
N LEU A 207 9.04 23.76 -19.88
CA LEU A 207 8.75 24.45 -21.15
C LEU A 207 9.11 25.95 -21.10
N ILE A 208 8.78 26.66 -20.01
CA ILE A 208 9.18 28.06 -19.82
C ILE A 208 10.72 28.19 -19.82
N GLY A 209 11.42 27.22 -19.21
CA GLY A 209 12.88 27.14 -19.25
C GLY A 209 13.42 27.09 -20.68
N LEU A 210 12.81 26.29 -21.56
CA LEU A 210 13.20 26.24 -22.98
C LEU A 210 12.99 27.57 -23.71
N VAL A 211 11.89 28.29 -23.43
CA VAL A 211 11.65 29.64 -23.98
C VAL A 211 12.77 30.60 -23.55
N HIS A 212 13.30 30.42 -22.34
CA HIS A 212 14.38 31.26 -21.83
C HIS A 212 15.69 31.12 -22.61
N LEU A 213 15.91 30.01 -23.33
CA LEU A 213 17.09 29.84 -24.19
C LEU A 213 17.17 30.85 -25.33
N TRP A 214 16.04 31.44 -25.71
CA TRP A 214 15.91 32.41 -26.79
C TRP A 214 16.21 33.84 -26.34
N ILE A 215 16.24 34.09 -25.02
CA ILE A 215 16.53 35.40 -24.45
C ILE A 215 18.06 35.59 -24.39
N PRO A 216 18.60 36.75 -24.81
CA PRO A 216 20.02 37.06 -24.67
C PRO A 216 20.45 37.02 -23.19
N PRO A 217 21.69 36.58 -22.88
CA PRO A 217 22.18 36.59 -21.51
C PRO A 217 22.20 38.03 -20.96
N SER A 218 21.45 38.28 -19.89
CA SER A 218 21.48 39.55 -19.15
C SER A 218 22.07 39.32 -17.76
N ARG A 219 22.49 40.37 -17.05
CA ARG A 219 23.04 40.25 -15.68
C ARG A 219 21.96 40.10 -14.60
N GLU A 220 20.68 40.14 -14.97
CA GLU A 220 19.57 40.08 -14.02
C GLU A 220 19.27 38.62 -13.62
N GLN A 221 18.87 38.41 -12.36
CA GLN A 221 18.60 37.07 -11.85
C GLN A 221 17.46 36.39 -12.62
N PRO A 222 17.57 35.10 -12.99
CA PRO A 222 16.44 34.36 -13.54
C PRO A 222 15.29 34.29 -12.57
N ILE A 223 14.25 35.07 -12.83
CA ILE A 223 12.94 34.88 -12.23
C ILE A 223 12.48 33.43 -12.44
N THR A 224 12.82 32.81 -13.58
CA THR A 224 12.52 31.40 -13.90
C THR A 224 13.17 30.41 -12.92
N GLY A 225 14.42 30.64 -12.50
CA GLY A 225 15.11 29.79 -11.53
C GLY A 225 14.48 29.90 -10.14
N ILE A 226 14.14 31.13 -9.73
CA ILE A 226 13.41 31.40 -8.49
C ILE A 226 12.02 30.74 -8.53
N ALA A 227 11.28 30.89 -9.63
CA ALA A 227 9.96 30.31 -9.80
C ALA A 227 9.99 28.77 -9.77
N ALA A 228 10.95 28.14 -10.45
CA ALA A 228 11.10 26.69 -10.46
C ALA A 228 11.36 26.11 -9.04
N VAL A 229 12.06 26.86 -8.18
CA VAL A 229 12.36 26.44 -6.80
C VAL A 229 11.21 26.75 -5.84
N TYR A 230 10.65 27.96 -5.90
CA TYR A 230 9.81 28.49 -4.82
C TYR A 230 8.33 28.70 -5.17
N ALA A 231 7.95 28.79 -6.44
CA ALA A 231 6.56 29.08 -6.79
C ALA A 231 5.61 27.92 -6.47
N LEU A 232 6.01 26.67 -6.70
CA LEU A 232 5.22 25.51 -6.30
C LEU A 232 5.02 25.44 -4.78
N PRO A 233 6.09 25.51 -3.95
CA PRO A 233 5.94 25.68 -2.50
C PRO A 233 5.04 26.86 -2.11
N ALA A 234 5.16 28.02 -2.75
CA ALA A 234 4.34 29.19 -2.45
C ALA A 234 2.85 28.95 -2.75
N MET A 235 2.52 28.34 -3.90
CA MET A 235 1.14 27.96 -4.24
C MET A 235 0.56 26.97 -3.22
N LEU A 236 1.34 25.98 -2.80
CA LEU A 236 0.93 25.03 -1.76
C LEU A 236 0.73 25.74 -0.41
N MET A 237 1.57 26.71 -0.04
CA MET A 237 1.39 27.51 1.17
C MET A 237 0.11 28.34 1.14
N MET A 238 -0.32 28.82 -0.03
CA MET A 238 -1.61 29.52 -0.16
C MET A 238 -2.79 28.60 0.16
N LEU A 239 -2.71 27.30 -0.19
CA LEU A 239 -3.72 26.32 0.19
C LEU A 239 -3.76 26.10 1.71
N VAL A 240 -2.59 26.01 2.34
CA VAL A 240 -2.48 25.91 3.81
C VAL A 240 -3.03 27.16 4.50
N TYR A 241 -2.71 28.35 3.99
CA TYR A 241 -3.22 29.62 4.51
C TYR A 241 -4.75 29.73 4.39
N ARG A 242 -5.33 29.26 3.29
CA ARG A 242 -6.78 29.19 3.14
C ARG A 242 -7.42 28.30 4.21
N SER A 243 -6.80 27.17 4.55
CA SER A 243 -7.27 26.30 5.62
C SER A 243 -7.16 26.96 7.01
N LEU A 244 -6.13 27.78 7.26
CA LEU A 244 -5.99 28.59 8.48
C LEU A 244 -7.17 29.56 8.68
N LEU A 245 -7.60 30.24 7.62
CA LEU A 245 -8.72 31.20 7.68
C LEU A 245 -10.07 30.53 7.95
N GLY A 246 -10.19 29.22 7.76
CA GLY A 246 -11.41 28.44 8.02
C GLY A 246 -11.59 27.99 9.47
N PHE A 247 -10.79 28.50 10.44
CA PHE A 247 -10.77 28.08 11.86
C PHE A 247 -10.43 26.59 12.10
N GLN A 248 -9.98 25.86 11.09
CA GLN A 248 -9.46 24.49 11.23
C GLN A 248 -7.97 24.49 11.62
N GLY A 249 -7.62 25.25 12.66
CA GLY A 249 -6.27 25.29 13.23
C GLY A 249 -5.92 23.93 13.83
N GLY A 250 -5.18 23.09 13.11
CA GLY A 250 -4.89 21.73 13.54
C GLY A 250 -3.53 21.20 13.04
N ALA A 251 -3.21 19.98 13.44
CA ALA A 251 -1.96 19.29 13.09
C ALA A 251 -1.69 19.21 11.58
N TRP A 252 -2.75 19.15 10.76
CA TRP A 252 -2.66 19.16 9.30
C TRP A 252 -1.90 20.36 8.74
N ILE A 253 -2.00 21.52 9.40
CA ILE A 253 -1.35 22.75 8.97
C ILE A 253 0.16 22.65 9.20
N VAL A 254 0.57 22.16 10.37
CA VAL A 254 1.98 21.95 10.70
C VAL A 254 2.59 20.89 9.77
N ALA A 255 1.89 19.78 9.55
CA ALA A 255 2.32 18.72 8.63
C ALA A 255 2.48 19.24 7.19
N SER A 256 1.50 20.01 6.71
CA SER A 256 1.52 20.57 5.35
C SER A 256 2.62 21.61 5.19
N ALA A 257 2.72 22.58 6.11
CA ALA A 257 3.75 23.61 6.07
C ALA A 257 5.16 23.00 6.16
N GLY A 258 5.36 22.04 7.06
CA GLY A 258 6.61 21.29 7.17
C GLY A 258 6.97 20.57 5.87
N SER A 259 6.00 19.86 5.26
CA SER A 259 6.20 19.16 3.98
C SER A 259 6.54 20.12 2.83
N ILE A 260 5.95 21.31 2.82
CA ILE A 260 6.23 22.34 1.81
C ILE A 260 7.64 22.93 1.98
N ILE A 261 8.06 23.18 3.22
CA ILE A 261 9.42 23.64 3.53
C ILE A 261 10.44 22.57 3.13
N LEU A 262 10.16 21.29 3.42
CA LEU A 262 10.98 20.15 3.01
C LEU A 262 11.10 20.04 1.49
N LEU A 263 9.98 20.21 0.77
CA LEU A 263 9.94 20.25 -0.69
C LEU A 263 10.85 21.35 -1.26
N ALA A 264 10.73 22.57 -0.74
CA ALA A 264 11.56 23.70 -1.18
C ALA A 264 13.05 23.45 -0.92
N ALA A 265 13.40 22.88 0.24
CA ALA A 265 14.76 22.50 0.61
C ALA A 265 15.35 21.46 -0.36
N LEU A 266 14.59 20.42 -0.69
CA LEU A 266 15.00 19.37 -1.63
C LEU A 266 15.26 19.92 -3.03
N ILE A 267 14.35 20.76 -3.57
CA ILE A 267 14.54 21.36 -4.90
C ILE A 267 15.77 22.29 -4.89
N ALA A 268 15.91 23.14 -3.88
CA ALA A 268 17.00 24.12 -3.81
C ALA A 268 18.39 23.46 -3.72
N VAL A 269 18.56 22.43 -2.87
CA VAL A 269 19.86 21.75 -2.71
C VAL A 269 20.20 20.91 -3.94
N THR A 270 19.19 20.26 -4.55
CA THR A 270 19.37 19.48 -5.77
C THR A 270 19.75 20.39 -6.94
N ALA A 271 19.01 21.47 -7.18
CA ALA A 271 19.31 22.45 -8.22
C ALA A 271 20.73 23.01 -8.12
N SER A 272 21.16 23.38 -6.91
CA SER A 272 22.53 23.90 -6.68
C SER A 272 23.61 22.85 -6.91
N SER A 273 23.31 21.59 -6.59
CA SER A 273 24.23 20.47 -6.82
C SER A 273 24.38 20.20 -8.33
N ILE A 274 23.28 20.25 -9.08
CA ILE A 274 23.30 20.17 -10.56
C ILE A 274 24.11 21.33 -11.13
N GLU A 275 23.85 22.56 -10.69
CA GLU A 275 24.53 23.78 -11.14
C GLU A 275 26.05 23.64 -11.00
N VAL A 276 26.54 23.29 -9.80
CA VAL A 276 27.97 23.10 -9.52
C VAL A 276 28.61 22.00 -10.36
N LEU A 277 27.95 20.85 -10.51
CA LEU A 277 28.50 19.74 -11.29
C LEU A 277 28.54 20.08 -12.79
N ALA A 278 27.50 20.73 -13.29
CA ALA A 278 27.40 21.17 -14.67
C ALA A 278 28.48 22.21 -15.02
N GLU A 279 28.74 23.17 -14.12
CA GLU A 279 29.85 24.12 -14.30
C GLU A 279 31.21 23.43 -14.25
N ARG A 280 31.39 22.48 -13.32
CA ARG A 280 32.66 21.78 -13.17
C ARG A 280 33.10 21.03 -14.44
N LEU A 281 32.15 20.57 -15.25
CA LEU A 281 32.43 19.94 -16.54
C LEU A 281 33.02 20.89 -17.58
N LEU A 282 32.84 22.21 -17.40
CA LEU A 282 33.28 23.24 -18.34
C LEU A 282 34.56 23.95 -17.88
N VAL A 283 34.81 24.00 -16.56
CA VAL A 283 36.02 24.64 -16.03
C VAL A 283 37.21 23.69 -16.10
N ARG A 284 38.32 24.13 -16.71
CA ARG A 284 39.56 23.34 -16.74
C ARG A 284 40.20 23.35 -15.36
N ASP A 285 40.87 22.26 -14.99
CA ASP A 285 41.56 22.12 -13.69
C ASP A 285 42.62 23.20 -13.44
N THR A 286 43.10 23.86 -14.50
CA THR A 286 44.06 24.97 -14.44
C THR A 286 43.45 26.29 -14.00
N ASP A 287 42.12 26.42 -14.07
CA ASP A 287 41.44 27.72 -13.97
C ASP A 287 40.87 27.96 -12.56
N ILE A 288 40.98 26.98 -11.65
CA ILE A 288 40.50 27.06 -10.26
C ILE A 288 41.57 26.46 -9.33
N GLU A 289 42.06 27.26 -8.38
CA GLU A 289 42.84 26.72 -7.25
C GLU A 289 41.89 25.97 -6.29
N GLU A 290 41.72 24.67 -6.50
CA GLU A 290 40.90 23.85 -5.60
C GLU A 290 41.62 23.63 -4.25
N PRO A 291 40.92 23.75 -3.11
CA PRO A 291 41.50 23.46 -1.81
C PRO A 291 41.93 22.00 -1.71
N LYS A 292 43.08 21.74 -1.05
CA LYS A 292 43.59 20.39 -0.76
C LYS A 292 42.54 19.58 0.01
N GLY A 293 41.96 18.57 -0.64
CA GLY A 293 40.92 17.68 -0.15
C GLY A 293 40.84 16.42 -1.02
N TRP A 294 39.93 15.50 -0.71
CA TRP A 294 39.76 14.27 -1.49
C TRP A 294 39.46 14.59 -2.95
N PRO A 295 40.10 13.87 -3.91
CA PRO A 295 39.80 14.04 -5.31
C PRO A 295 38.34 13.63 -5.58
N VAL A 296 37.72 14.29 -6.55
CA VAL A 296 36.31 14.08 -6.95
C VAL A 296 36.05 12.61 -7.27
N SER A 297 36.99 11.93 -7.93
CA SER A 297 36.92 10.50 -8.25
C SER A 297 36.83 9.62 -7.00
N PHE A 298 37.59 9.93 -5.95
CA PHE A 298 37.53 9.19 -4.68
C PHE A 298 36.21 9.45 -3.95
N SER A 299 35.73 10.70 -3.92
CA SER A 299 34.41 11.02 -3.36
C SER A 299 33.28 10.27 -4.09
N ALA A 300 33.33 10.20 -5.41
CA ALA A 300 32.37 9.44 -6.22
C ALA A 300 32.43 7.94 -5.90
N LEU A 301 33.64 7.36 -5.83
CA LEU A 301 33.83 5.94 -5.51
C LEU A 301 33.33 5.60 -4.10
N ALA A 302 33.64 6.44 -3.10
CA ALA A 302 33.18 6.26 -1.73
C ALA A 302 31.65 6.38 -1.63
N GLY A 303 31.04 7.36 -2.31
CA GLY A 303 29.59 7.52 -2.38
C GLY A 303 28.90 6.33 -3.03
N LEU A 304 29.44 5.83 -4.15
CA LEU A 304 28.93 4.63 -4.82
C LEU A 304 29.08 3.38 -3.94
N GLY A 305 30.22 3.19 -3.29
CA GLY A 305 30.45 2.09 -2.37
C GLY A 305 29.46 2.08 -1.21
N ALA A 306 29.25 3.24 -0.57
CA ALA A 306 28.26 3.39 0.49
C ALA A 306 26.83 3.10 -0.01
N PHE A 307 26.46 3.62 -1.18
CA PHE A 307 25.16 3.36 -1.80
C PHE A 307 24.93 1.85 -2.03
N ILE A 308 25.90 1.15 -2.60
CA ILE A 308 25.80 -0.29 -2.88
C ILE A 308 25.64 -1.08 -1.57
N VAL A 309 26.49 -0.81 -0.57
CA VAL A 309 26.43 -1.51 0.72
C VAL A 309 25.08 -1.28 1.41
N LEU A 310 24.63 -0.03 1.51
CA LEU A 310 23.38 0.30 2.20
C LEU A 310 22.15 -0.26 1.48
N CYS A 311 22.11 -0.15 0.15
CA CYS A 311 21.00 -0.72 -0.64
C CYS A 311 20.99 -2.25 -0.58
N THR A 312 22.16 -2.89 -0.56
CA THR A 312 22.26 -4.37 -0.43
C THR A 312 21.80 -4.82 0.95
N CYS A 313 22.26 -4.18 2.02
CA CYS A 313 21.80 -4.46 3.38
C CYS A 313 20.28 -4.27 3.50
N GLN A 314 19.75 -3.16 2.96
CA GLN A 314 18.32 -2.91 2.95
C GLN A 314 17.55 -3.97 2.16
N TRP A 315 18.03 -4.35 0.97
CA TRP A 315 17.40 -5.39 0.14
C TRP A 315 17.36 -6.75 0.83
N LEU A 316 18.41 -7.13 1.56
CA LEU A 316 18.46 -8.37 2.34
C LEU A 316 17.43 -8.38 3.47
N VAL A 317 17.22 -7.24 4.13
CA VAL A 317 16.24 -7.10 5.22
C VAL A 317 14.81 -6.88 4.70
N ALA A 318 14.67 -6.39 3.46
CA ALA A 318 13.38 -6.07 2.83
C ALA A 318 12.66 -7.27 2.21
N ARG A 319 13.21 -8.49 2.31
CA ARG A 319 12.63 -9.67 1.68
C ARG A 319 11.20 -9.93 2.17
N PRO A 320 10.26 -10.26 1.26
CA PRO A 320 8.92 -10.68 1.65
C PRO A 320 8.98 -11.86 2.64
N PRO A 321 7.99 -12.01 3.52
CA PRO A 321 7.90 -13.17 4.38
C PRO A 321 7.86 -14.44 3.51
N ALA A 322 8.60 -15.47 3.94
CA ALA A 322 8.55 -16.76 3.28
C ALA A 322 7.10 -17.28 3.31
N LYS A 323 6.60 -17.68 2.13
CA LYS A 323 5.28 -18.28 1.96
C LYS A 323 5.37 -19.79 2.06
N GLY A 324 4.25 -20.41 2.38
CA GLY A 324 4.17 -21.81 2.75
C GLY A 324 4.52 -22.04 4.22
N VAL A 325 3.97 -23.11 4.79
CA VAL A 325 4.27 -23.50 6.17
C VAL A 325 4.47 -25.01 6.26
N ALA A 326 5.53 -25.40 6.95
CA ALA A 326 5.75 -26.75 7.43
C ALA A 326 5.15 -26.86 8.84
N TRP A 327 3.86 -27.15 8.90
CA TRP A 327 3.15 -27.47 10.14
C TRP A 327 2.88 -28.97 10.17
N THR A 328 3.47 -29.65 11.15
CA THR A 328 3.22 -31.08 11.38
C THR A 328 2.15 -31.17 12.45
N LEU A 329 0.99 -31.74 12.10
CA LEU A 329 -0.16 -31.79 12.98
C LEU A 329 -0.13 -33.08 13.82
N ARG A 330 -0.14 -32.94 15.15
CA ARG A 330 -0.49 -34.02 16.08
C ARG A 330 -2.00 -34.06 16.27
N GLU A 331 -2.50 -35.15 16.85
CA GLU A 331 -3.90 -35.24 17.25
C GLU A 331 -4.24 -34.11 18.26
N PRO A 332 -5.43 -33.49 18.13
CA PRO A 332 -5.93 -32.54 19.12
C PRO A 332 -6.01 -33.18 20.51
N SER A 333 -5.77 -32.39 21.56
CA SER A 333 -5.89 -32.84 22.95
C SER A 333 -6.98 -32.06 23.67
N ALA A 334 -7.61 -32.67 24.68
CA ALA A 334 -8.63 -31.99 25.50
C ALA A 334 -8.08 -30.74 26.20
N ASP A 335 -6.82 -30.78 26.63
CA ASP A 335 -6.13 -29.64 27.25
C ASP A 335 -5.85 -28.52 26.23
N GLY A 336 -5.44 -28.88 25.01
CA GLY A 336 -5.33 -27.93 23.89
C GLY A 336 -6.66 -27.28 23.56
N ASP A 337 -7.73 -28.08 23.49
CA ASP A 337 -9.07 -27.59 23.22
C ASP A 337 -9.58 -26.64 24.30
N ARG A 338 -9.29 -26.95 25.57
CA ARG A 338 -9.59 -26.04 26.69
C ARG A 338 -8.80 -24.74 26.57
N LEU A 339 -7.49 -24.81 26.33
CA LEU A 339 -6.65 -23.61 26.20
C LEU A 339 -7.14 -22.70 25.06
N PHE A 340 -7.18 -23.23 23.84
CA PHE A 340 -7.48 -22.42 22.65
C PHE A 340 -8.98 -22.12 22.52
N GLY A 341 -9.86 -23.07 22.85
CA GLY A 341 -11.32 -22.90 22.74
C GLY A 341 -11.95 -22.09 23.85
N THR A 342 -11.35 -22.06 25.05
CA THR A 342 -11.95 -21.39 26.21
C THR A 342 -11.05 -20.31 26.77
N LEU A 343 -9.82 -20.64 27.18
CA LEU A 343 -8.99 -19.73 27.96
C LEU A 343 -8.49 -18.53 27.14
N VAL A 344 -8.05 -18.76 25.90
CA VAL A 344 -7.64 -17.67 24.98
C VAL A 344 -8.81 -16.72 24.71
N GLN A 345 -10.01 -17.25 24.46
CA GLN A 345 -11.20 -16.43 24.22
C GLN A 345 -11.60 -15.63 25.47
N GLN A 346 -11.59 -16.26 26.65
CA GLN A 346 -11.90 -15.61 27.92
C GLN A 346 -10.92 -14.48 28.22
N TRP A 347 -9.61 -14.72 28.05
CA TRP A 347 -8.58 -13.69 28.21
C TRP A 347 -8.76 -12.55 27.20
N SER A 348 -8.96 -12.84 25.91
CA SER A 348 -9.16 -11.82 24.88
C SER A 348 -10.41 -10.97 25.15
N HIS A 349 -11.51 -11.59 25.60
CA HIS A 349 -12.74 -10.88 25.96
C HIS A 349 -12.58 -10.04 27.23
N ALA A 350 -11.90 -10.56 28.26
CA ALA A 350 -11.61 -9.82 29.48
C ALA A 350 -10.76 -8.59 29.18
N ARG A 351 -9.72 -8.74 28.34
CA ARG A 351 -8.88 -7.64 27.87
C ARG A 351 -9.68 -6.59 27.10
N ALA A 352 -10.51 -7.00 26.12
CA ALA A 352 -11.34 -6.06 25.36
C ALA A 352 -12.40 -5.35 26.24
N SER A 353 -12.91 -6.02 27.28
CA SER A 353 -13.78 -5.41 28.28
C SER A 353 -13.03 -4.38 29.14
N TRP A 354 -11.81 -4.71 29.56
CA TRP A 354 -10.94 -3.82 30.33
C TRP A 354 -10.55 -2.56 29.55
N ASP A 355 -10.12 -2.71 28.29
CA ASP A 355 -9.79 -1.58 27.40
C ASP A 355 -10.97 -0.59 27.29
N ARG A 356 -12.18 -1.09 27.02
CA ARG A 356 -13.39 -0.26 26.97
C ARG A 356 -13.68 0.45 28.29
N ARG A 357 -13.51 -0.23 29.42
CA ARG A 357 -13.84 0.33 30.73
C ARG A 357 -12.81 1.37 31.19
N VAL A 358 -11.50 1.11 31.05
CA VAL A 358 -10.45 2.08 31.44
C VAL A 358 -10.64 3.43 30.77
N ARG A 359 -11.13 3.43 29.52
CA ARG A 359 -11.40 4.65 28.76
C ARG A 359 -12.63 5.44 29.26
N HIS A 360 -13.57 4.79 29.96
CA HIS A 360 -14.79 5.43 30.48
C HIS A 360 -14.74 5.70 32.00
N ASP A 361 -14.38 4.70 32.80
CA ASP A 361 -14.32 4.75 34.26
C ASP A 361 -13.21 3.81 34.75
N SER A 362 -12.17 4.35 35.43
CA SER A 362 -11.08 3.56 36.02
C SER A 362 -11.57 2.22 36.59
N SER A 363 -11.13 1.09 36.01
CA SER A 363 -11.69 -0.23 36.35
C SER A 363 -10.64 -1.23 36.85
N ALA A 364 -10.20 -1.03 38.10
CA ALA A 364 -9.33 -1.99 38.80
C ALA A 364 -9.90 -3.43 38.74
N THR A 365 -11.22 -3.59 38.86
CA THR A 365 -11.90 -4.90 38.75
C THR A 365 -11.68 -5.58 37.40
N ALA A 366 -11.77 -4.85 36.29
CA ALA A 366 -11.59 -5.44 34.96
C ALA A 366 -10.12 -5.78 34.70
N MET A 367 -9.18 -4.99 35.24
CA MET A 367 -7.75 -5.35 35.22
C MET A 367 -7.49 -6.65 35.99
N VAL A 368 -8.09 -6.81 37.19
CA VAL A 368 -7.96 -8.03 37.99
C VAL A 368 -8.50 -9.25 37.24
N GLN A 369 -9.65 -9.11 36.57
CA GLN A 369 -10.24 -10.18 35.74
C GLN A 369 -9.33 -10.55 34.56
N THR A 370 -8.77 -9.57 33.84
CA THR A 370 -7.82 -9.81 32.75
C THR A 370 -6.58 -10.54 33.23
N LYS A 371 -5.99 -10.12 34.36
CA LYS A 371 -4.80 -10.76 34.94
C LYS A 371 -5.09 -12.17 35.46
N ALA A 372 -6.27 -12.41 36.02
CA ALA A 372 -6.68 -13.75 36.44
C ALA A 372 -6.82 -14.69 35.23
N ALA A 373 -7.51 -14.25 34.17
CA ALA A 373 -7.65 -15.02 32.93
C ALA A 373 -6.30 -15.28 32.26
N ALA A 374 -5.39 -14.30 32.26
CA ALA A 374 -4.04 -14.44 31.74
C ALA A 374 -3.24 -15.53 32.48
N ARG A 375 -3.30 -15.55 33.83
CA ARG A 375 -2.59 -16.57 34.63
C ARG A 375 -3.09 -17.97 34.33
N GLU A 376 -4.41 -18.16 34.22
CA GLU A 376 -4.99 -19.47 33.89
C GLU A 376 -4.59 -19.92 32.48
N MET A 377 -4.68 -19.02 31.50
CA MET A 377 -4.23 -19.26 30.12
C MET A 377 -2.74 -19.65 30.06
N VAL A 378 -1.87 -18.89 30.73
CA VAL A 378 -0.41 -19.17 30.76
C VAL A 378 -0.10 -20.49 31.46
N ALA A 379 -0.77 -20.79 32.57
CA ALA A 379 -0.57 -22.05 33.28
C ALA A 379 -0.97 -23.26 32.42
N ALA A 380 -2.11 -23.18 31.73
CA ALA A 380 -2.55 -24.23 30.81
C ALA A 380 -1.61 -24.37 29.60
N ALA A 381 -1.14 -23.26 29.03
CA ALA A 381 -0.16 -23.26 27.94
C ALA A 381 1.16 -23.94 28.35
N ARG A 382 1.69 -23.61 29.53
CA ARG A 382 2.94 -24.20 30.05
C ARG A 382 2.81 -25.70 30.32
N ALA A 383 1.61 -26.17 30.71
CA ALA A 383 1.34 -27.58 30.91
C ALA A 383 1.36 -28.38 29.59
N LEU A 384 0.96 -27.76 28.47
CA LEU A 384 1.03 -28.36 27.13
C LEU A 384 2.46 -28.35 26.57
N ASP A 385 3.12 -27.19 26.63
CA ASP A 385 4.49 -27.02 26.15
C ASP A 385 5.16 -25.81 26.85
N PRO A 386 6.39 -25.94 27.38
CA PRO A 386 7.08 -24.83 28.05
C PRO A 386 7.28 -23.60 27.16
N GLY A 387 7.61 -23.79 25.89
CA GLY A 387 7.82 -22.71 24.93
C GLY A 387 6.52 -21.99 24.58
N LEU A 388 5.42 -22.74 24.46
CA LEU A 388 4.08 -22.16 24.34
C LEU A 388 3.69 -21.34 25.57
N GLY A 389 4.00 -21.84 26.76
CA GLY A 389 3.80 -21.12 28.01
C GLY A 389 4.59 -19.80 28.07
N GLU A 390 5.82 -19.78 27.58
CA GLU A 390 6.64 -18.56 27.47
C GLU A 390 6.03 -17.55 26.48
N ALA A 391 5.62 -18.01 25.29
CA ALA A 391 5.00 -17.15 24.28
C ALA A 391 3.69 -16.51 24.79
N PHE A 392 2.81 -17.29 25.45
CA PHE A 392 1.60 -16.73 26.07
C PHE A 392 1.91 -15.81 27.27
N THR A 393 3.01 -16.06 28.00
CA THR A 393 3.47 -15.15 29.06
C THR A 393 3.81 -13.80 28.44
N GLN A 394 4.63 -13.77 27.38
CA GLN A 394 4.99 -12.56 26.68
C GLN A 394 3.75 -11.86 26.09
N LEU A 395 2.87 -12.60 25.39
CA LEU A 395 1.62 -12.05 24.86
C LEU A 395 0.79 -11.39 25.96
N SER A 396 0.56 -12.06 27.09
CA SER A 396 -0.28 -11.51 28.16
C SER A 396 0.35 -10.31 28.88
N VAL A 397 1.65 -10.33 29.15
CA VAL A 397 2.36 -9.24 29.84
C VAL A 397 2.46 -8.02 28.95
N GLU A 398 2.79 -8.19 27.68
CA GLU A 398 2.94 -7.06 26.77
C GLU A 398 1.59 -6.49 26.33
N ALA A 399 0.55 -7.33 26.22
CA ALA A 399 -0.80 -6.87 25.89
C ALA A 399 -1.52 -6.14 27.03
N ASP A 400 -0.95 -6.09 28.25
CA ASP A 400 -1.40 -5.21 29.33
C ASP A 400 -1.27 -3.72 28.96
N ASP A 401 -0.37 -3.38 28.03
CA ASP A 401 -0.33 -2.07 27.41
C ASP A 401 -1.52 -1.95 26.42
N LEU A 402 -2.51 -1.13 26.78
CA LEU A 402 -3.73 -0.94 25.99
C LEU A 402 -3.46 -0.23 24.66
N ASP A 403 -2.34 0.46 24.55
CA ASP A 403 -1.89 1.15 23.34
C ASP A 403 -0.76 0.37 22.63
N VAL A 404 -0.68 -0.95 22.85
CA VAL A 404 0.23 -1.84 22.11
C VAL A 404 0.17 -1.55 20.61
N ALA A 405 1.33 -1.27 20.04
CA ALA A 405 1.52 -1.16 18.60
C ALA A 405 0.96 -2.39 17.85
N GLY A 406 0.24 -2.19 16.75
CA GLY A 406 -0.40 -3.27 15.99
C GLY A 406 0.57 -4.37 15.53
N ARG A 407 1.77 -4.01 15.07
CA ARG A 407 2.79 -5.02 14.72
C ARG A 407 3.30 -5.79 15.93
N ARG A 408 3.37 -5.16 17.10
CA ARG A 408 3.76 -5.85 18.33
C ARG A 408 2.68 -6.89 18.68
N TRP A 409 1.40 -6.55 18.56
CA TRP A 409 0.31 -7.51 18.69
C TRP A 409 0.45 -8.71 17.74
N TYR A 410 0.59 -8.46 16.44
CA TYR A 410 0.76 -9.53 15.44
C TYR A 410 2.02 -10.37 15.69
N ARG A 411 3.13 -9.76 16.14
CA ARG A 411 4.35 -10.48 16.49
C ARG A 411 4.13 -11.40 17.68
N LEU A 412 3.52 -10.91 18.75
CA LEU A 412 3.23 -11.71 19.94
C LEU A 412 2.33 -12.92 19.62
N VAL A 413 1.31 -12.70 18.78
CA VAL A 413 0.45 -13.79 18.30
C VAL A 413 1.20 -14.73 17.35
N ALA A 414 2.09 -14.20 16.49
CA ALA A 414 2.96 -15.03 15.65
C ALA A 414 3.92 -15.88 16.47
N ASP A 415 4.45 -15.38 17.59
CA ASP A 415 5.31 -16.13 18.51
C ASP A 415 4.53 -17.27 19.18
N VAL A 416 3.27 -17.03 19.57
CA VAL A 416 2.35 -18.09 20.03
C VAL A 416 2.13 -19.15 18.95
N ASN A 417 1.89 -18.74 17.70
CA ASN A 417 1.69 -19.66 16.58
C ASN A 417 2.95 -20.46 16.25
N GLU A 418 4.11 -19.83 16.30
CA GLU A 418 5.39 -20.50 16.08
C GLU A 418 5.70 -21.50 17.20
N ALA A 419 5.40 -21.16 18.46
CA ALA A 419 5.51 -22.09 19.58
C ALA A 419 4.54 -23.28 19.43
N SER A 420 3.28 -23.00 19.06
CA SER A 420 2.27 -24.04 18.76
C SER A 420 2.76 -24.97 17.64
N ARG A 421 3.30 -24.40 16.55
CA ARG A 421 3.87 -25.14 15.42
C ARG A 421 5.06 -26.01 15.83
N ARG A 422 6.00 -25.49 16.63
CA ARG A 422 7.17 -26.24 17.13
C ARG A 422 6.77 -27.40 18.05
N ALA A 423 5.75 -27.19 18.87
CA ALA A 423 5.17 -28.23 19.73
C ALA A 423 4.34 -29.26 18.92
N GLY A 424 4.12 -29.03 17.62
CA GLY A 424 3.32 -29.89 16.74
C GLY A 424 1.82 -29.83 17.06
N LEU A 425 1.36 -28.78 17.74
CA LEU A 425 -0.03 -28.64 18.14
C LEU A 425 -0.89 -28.18 16.96
N PRO A 426 -2.13 -28.68 16.79
CA PRO A 426 -2.99 -28.34 15.67
C PRO A 426 -3.81 -27.07 15.94
N TYR A 427 -3.20 -26.02 16.49
CA TYR A 427 -3.93 -24.78 16.83
C TYR A 427 -3.25 -23.54 16.28
N TYR A 428 -4.05 -22.65 15.72
CA TYR A 428 -3.65 -21.37 15.18
C TYR A 428 -4.45 -20.26 15.88
N VAL A 429 -3.79 -19.16 16.23
CA VAL A 429 -4.39 -17.97 16.79
C VAL A 429 -4.30 -16.85 15.76
N ASP A 430 -5.46 -16.36 15.33
CA ASP A 430 -5.59 -15.26 14.41
C ASP A 430 -5.50 -13.91 15.13
N PRO A 431 -4.51 -13.06 14.79
CA PRO A 431 -4.43 -11.72 15.34
C PRO A 431 -5.40 -10.79 14.61
N ARG A 432 -6.46 -10.34 15.29
CA ARG A 432 -7.36 -9.32 14.75
C ARG A 432 -7.05 -7.96 15.37
N LEU A 433 -6.95 -6.96 14.50
CA LEU A 433 -6.90 -5.55 14.86
C LEU A 433 -8.07 -4.88 14.16
N ALA A 434 -9.04 -4.42 14.94
CA ALA A 434 -10.09 -3.55 14.45
C ALA A 434 -9.78 -2.12 14.88
N VAL A 435 -9.75 -1.20 13.91
CA VAL A 435 -9.60 0.23 14.18
C VAL A 435 -10.97 0.86 14.01
N HIS A 436 -11.46 1.52 15.05
CA HIS A 436 -12.74 2.21 15.04
C HIS A 436 -12.57 3.66 15.41
N HIS A 437 -13.35 4.54 14.78
CA HIS A 437 -13.46 5.92 15.22
C HIS A 437 -14.41 6.00 16.41
N ALA A 438 -13.92 6.53 17.53
CA ALA A 438 -14.72 6.90 18.69
C ALA A 438 -14.61 8.41 18.93
N GLY A 439 -15.45 8.97 19.82
CA GLY A 439 -15.41 10.41 20.15
C GLY A 439 -14.05 10.90 20.71
N GLU A 440 -13.20 9.98 21.17
CA GLU A 440 -11.85 10.25 21.69
C GLU A 440 -10.74 10.10 20.64
N GLY A 441 -11.10 9.75 19.39
CA GLY A 441 -10.21 9.48 18.27
C GLY A 441 -10.19 7.99 17.86
N LEU A 442 -9.17 7.60 17.10
CA LEU A 442 -8.94 6.20 16.73
C LEU A 442 -8.76 5.30 17.96
N GLN A 443 -9.64 4.32 18.10
CA GLN A 443 -9.50 3.22 19.06
C GLN A 443 -9.05 1.97 18.33
N ARG A 444 -8.03 1.31 18.87
CA ARG A 444 -7.52 0.02 18.39
C ARG A 444 -8.04 -1.08 19.29
N ARG A 445 -8.80 -2.00 18.72
CA ARG A 445 -9.27 -3.20 19.41
C ARG A 445 -8.48 -4.40 18.93
N PHE A 446 -7.73 -5.00 19.86
CA PHE A 446 -6.95 -6.20 19.63
C PHE A 446 -7.71 -7.42 20.11
N GLU A 447 -7.86 -8.41 19.24
CA GLU A 447 -8.53 -9.66 19.52
C GLU A 447 -7.69 -10.84 19.04
N ALA A 448 -7.75 -11.95 19.78
CA ALA A 448 -7.08 -13.20 19.45
C ALA A 448 -8.17 -14.25 19.25
N GLU A 449 -8.33 -14.71 18.01
CA GLU A 449 -9.32 -15.75 17.68
C GLU A 449 -8.60 -17.06 17.41
N ALA A 450 -8.89 -18.10 18.20
CA ALA A 450 -8.25 -19.38 18.02
C ALA A 450 -9.04 -20.28 17.07
N PHE A 451 -8.30 -21.08 16.33
CA PHE A 451 -8.78 -22.07 15.38
C PHE A 451 -8.04 -23.39 15.59
N ARG A 452 -8.74 -24.50 15.36
CA ARG A 452 -8.14 -25.81 15.19
C ARG A 452 -7.78 -26.01 13.73
N ILE A 453 -6.57 -26.47 13.44
CA ILE A 453 -6.10 -26.81 12.10
C ILE A 453 -6.47 -28.27 11.85
N GLU A 454 -7.38 -28.49 10.91
CA GLU A 454 -7.80 -29.84 10.48
C GLU A 454 -6.88 -30.38 9.38
N ARG A 455 -6.38 -29.49 8.51
CA ARG A 455 -5.53 -29.88 7.39
C ARG A 455 -4.62 -28.75 6.95
N VAL A 456 -3.41 -29.12 6.53
CA VAL A 456 -2.48 -28.23 5.81
C VAL A 456 -2.39 -28.74 4.38
N LYS A 457 -2.65 -27.89 3.39
CA LYS A 457 -2.36 -28.18 1.99
C LYS A 457 -1.24 -27.29 1.50
N ARG A 458 -0.34 -27.87 0.72
CA ARG A 458 0.84 -27.17 0.17
C ARG A 458 0.74 -27.10 -1.34
N PHE A 459 1.27 -26.01 -1.88
CA PHE A 459 1.21 -25.69 -3.29
C PHE A 459 2.57 -25.17 -3.76
N SER A 460 2.89 -25.47 -5.01
CA SER A 460 3.96 -24.81 -5.76
C SER A 460 3.31 -23.85 -6.76
N VAL A 461 3.72 -22.59 -6.72
CA VAL A 461 3.27 -21.57 -7.67
C VAL A 461 4.52 -20.94 -8.28
N SER A 462 4.77 -21.23 -9.55
CA SER A 462 5.99 -20.79 -10.24
C SER A 462 7.28 -21.15 -9.48
N GLY A 463 7.32 -22.34 -8.86
CA GLY A 463 8.44 -22.84 -8.07
C GLY A 463 8.56 -22.26 -6.65
N LYS A 464 7.63 -21.39 -6.23
CA LYS A 464 7.58 -20.86 -4.85
C LYS A 464 6.56 -21.64 -4.00
N PRO A 465 6.88 -21.94 -2.74
CA PRO A 465 5.97 -22.64 -1.85
C PRO A 465 4.86 -21.73 -1.33
N PHE A 466 3.64 -22.26 -1.27
CA PHE A 466 2.48 -21.67 -0.63
C PHE A 466 1.72 -22.73 0.17
N ALA A 467 0.83 -22.30 1.05
CA ALA A 467 -0.01 -23.21 1.82
C ALA A 467 -1.38 -22.62 2.12
N THR A 468 -2.37 -23.50 2.29
CA THR A 468 -3.64 -23.20 2.92
C THR A 468 -3.79 -24.01 4.20
N LEU A 469 -4.35 -23.40 5.23
CA LEU A 469 -4.80 -24.09 6.43
C LEU A 469 -6.31 -24.21 6.39
N HIS A 470 -6.80 -25.45 6.47
CA HIS A 470 -8.21 -25.73 6.67
C HIS A 470 -8.47 -25.75 8.17
N VAL A 471 -9.30 -24.83 8.62
CA VAL A 471 -9.45 -24.56 10.04
C VAL A 471 -10.90 -24.64 10.49
N ARG A 472 -11.11 -25.02 11.74
CA ARG A 472 -12.38 -24.91 12.45
C ARG A 472 -12.25 -23.92 13.59
N GLN A 473 -13.25 -23.07 13.77
CA GLN A 473 -13.38 -22.23 14.93
C GLN A 473 -13.53 -23.12 16.16
N ILE A 474 -12.73 -22.84 17.20
CA ILE A 474 -12.82 -23.54 18.47
C ILE A 474 -13.34 -22.58 19.54
N GLY A 475 -14.33 -23.01 20.32
CA GLY A 475 -15.01 -22.19 21.33
C GLY A 475 -16.41 -21.75 20.89
N LYS A 476 -16.96 -20.70 21.53
CA LYS A 476 -18.30 -20.22 21.16
C LYS A 476 -18.22 -19.55 19.77
N PRO A 477 -19.02 -19.99 18.78
CA PRO A 477 -19.07 -19.31 17.51
C PRO A 477 -19.52 -17.87 17.76
N ARG A 478 -18.71 -16.91 17.31
CA ARG A 478 -19.17 -15.53 17.23
C ARG A 478 -20.18 -15.50 16.10
N GLY A 479 -21.42 -15.14 16.40
CA GLY A 479 -22.37 -14.82 15.33
C GLY A 479 -21.77 -13.70 14.47
N GLY A 480 -21.29 -14.03 13.27
CA GLY A 480 -20.73 -13.06 12.33
C GLY A 480 -19.25 -13.18 11.98
N LEU A 481 -18.72 -14.38 11.71
CA LEU A 481 -17.64 -14.51 10.73
C LEU A 481 -18.27 -14.88 9.37
N PRO A 482 -18.81 -13.93 8.58
CA PRO A 482 -19.49 -14.23 7.33
C PRO A 482 -18.53 -14.62 6.20
N TYR A 483 -17.34 -15.14 6.51
CA TYR A 483 -16.25 -15.33 5.54
C TYR A 483 -15.86 -16.81 5.47
N LEU A 484 -15.95 -17.38 4.26
CA LEU A 484 -15.53 -18.76 3.97
C LEU A 484 -14.02 -18.97 4.13
N GLY A 485 -13.26 -17.88 4.08
CA GLY A 485 -11.82 -17.86 4.23
C GLY A 485 -11.31 -16.47 4.57
N LEU A 486 -10.02 -16.40 4.89
CA LEU A 486 -9.34 -15.11 5.03
C LEU A 486 -7.85 -15.26 4.76
N SER A 487 -7.25 -14.18 4.28
CA SER A 487 -5.87 -14.15 3.85
C SER A 487 -5.24 -12.81 4.26
N ARG A 488 -4.06 -12.86 4.88
CA ARG A 488 -3.27 -11.65 5.20
C ARG A 488 -1.87 -11.72 4.62
N ASP A 489 -1.38 -10.60 4.10
CA ASP A 489 -0.06 -10.54 3.44
C ASP A 489 1.10 -10.92 4.38
N VAL A 490 0.94 -10.66 5.68
CA VAL A 490 1.93 -11.01 6.70
C VAL A 490 1.97 -12.51 7.03
N GLN A 491 0.88 -13.23 6.78
CA GLN A 491 0.79 -14.66 7.09
C GLN A 491 1.51 -15.49 6.00
N PRO A 492 2.10 -16.63 6.36
CA PRO A 492 2.75 -17.52 5.39
C PRO A 492 1.76 -18.43 4.64
N PHE A 493 0.47 -18.35 4.94
CA PHE A 493 -0.59 -19.21 4.39
C PHE A 493 -1.90 -18.42 4.24
N ALA A 494 -2.83 -18.99 3.47
CA ALA A 494 -4.23 -18.61 3.46
C ALA A 494 -5.05 -19.49 4.43
N LEU A 495 -6.14 -18.97 4.98
CA LEU A 495 -7.06 -19.75 5.82
C LEU A 495 -8.35 -20.05 5.06
N VAL A 496 -8.86 -21.27 5.23
CA VAL A 496 -10.20 -21.67 4.80
C VAL A 496 -10.97 -22.16 6.02
N VAL A 497 -12.09 -21.50 6.33
CA VAL A 497 -12.88 -21.73 7.54
C VAL A 497 -13.95 -22.79 7.25
N LEU A 498 -13.70 -24.01 7.70
CA LEU A 498 -14.54 -25.18 7.39
C LEU A 498 -15.94 -25.10 8.01
N ASP A 499 -16.11 -24.38 9.12
CA ASP A 499 -17.39 -24.25 9.80
C ASP A 499 -18.40 -23.39 9.04
N GLU A 500 -17.92 -22.50 8.16
CA GLU A 500 -18.77 -21.66 7.30
C GLU A 500 -19.21 -22.40 6.02
N LEU A 501 -18.58 -23.53 5.68
CA LEU A 501 -18.95 -24.31 4.49
C LEU A 501 -20.33 -24.95 4.61
N ASP A 502 -20.68 -25.49 5.79
CA ASP A 502 -21.97 -26.18 6.00
C ASP A 502 -23.17 -25.23 5.97
N PRO A 503 -23.15 -24.07 6.69
CA PRO A 503 -24.18 -23.05 6.56
C PRO A 503 -24.31 -22.54 5.13
N TYR A 504 -23.18 -22.32 4.44
CA TYR A 504 -23.19 -21.80 3.09
C TYR A 504 -23.71 -22.79 2.06
N GLU A 505 -23.30 -24.06 2.15
CA GLU A 505 -23.87 -25.14 1.33
C GLU A 505 -25.38 -25.23 1.53
N LYS A 506 -25.86 -25.21 2.79
CA LYS A 506 -27.29 -25.20 3.10
C LYS A 506 -27.98 -24.01 2.47
N GLU A 507 -27.41 -22.82 2.59
CA GLU A 507 -27.95 -21.61 1.95
C GLU A 507 -28.09 -21.79 0.43
N LEU A 508 -27.04 -22.25 -0.26
CA LEU A 508 -27.09 -22.49 -1.70
C LEU A 508 -28.11 -23.57 -2.09
N VAL A 509 -28.23 -24.63 -1.29
CA VAL A 509 -29.25 -25.67 -1.46
C VAL A 509 -30.65 -25.08 -1.26
N GLU A 510 -30.89 -24.26 -0.23
CA GLU A 510 -32.17 -23.58 -0.03
C GLU A 510 -32.52 -22.66 -1.20
N LEU A 511 -31.56 -21.94 -1.80
CA LEU A 511 -31.80 -21.10 -2.98
C LEU A 511 -32.27 -21.91 -4.21
N SER A 512 -31.94 -23.22 -4.25
CA SER A 512 -32.31 -24.12 -5.36
C SER A 512 -33.68 -24.80 -5.23
N LYS A 513 -34.28 -24.76 -4.02
CA LYS A 513 -35.53 -25.48 -3.70
C LYS A 513 -36.83 -24.86 -4.20
N PRO A 514 -37.03 -23.51 -4.22
CA PRO A 514 -38.32 -22.93 -4.58
C PRO A 514 -38.78 -23.35 -5.98
N ASP A 515 -40.10 -23.35 -6.20
CA ASP A 515 -40.69 -23.63 -7.52
C ASP A 515 -40.16 -22.68 -8.60
N VAL A 516 -39.86 -21.44 -8.21
CA VAL A 516 -39.08 -20.45 -8.99
C VAL A 516 -37.81 -20.13 -8.20
N PRO A 517 -36.70 -20.87 -8.41
CA PRO A 517 -35.48 -20.67 -7.64
C PRO A 517 -34.88 -19.30 -7.97
N ARG A 518 -34.33 -18.63 -6.95
CA ARG A 518 -33.71 -17.30 -7.10
C ARG A 518 -32.57 -17.10 -6.12
N CYS A 519 -31.47 -16.52 -6.57
CA CYS A 519 -30.27 -16.27 -5.75
C CYS A 519 -30.36 -15.01 -4.87
N GLY A 520 -31.52 -14.77 -4.23
CA GLY A 520 -31.77 -13.60 -3.37
C GLY A 520 -32.95 -12.75 -3.82
N GLU A 521 -33.16 -11.64 -3.12
CA GLU A 521 -34.26 -10.70 -3.37
C GLU A 521 -33.72 -9.31 -3.73
N SER A 522 -34.36 -8.67 -4.70
CA SER A 522 -34.10 -7.28 -5.09
C SER A 522 -35.41 -6.61 -5.49
N ASN A 523 -35.58 -5.33 -5.17
CA ASN A 523 -36.76 -4.57 -5.57
C ASN A 523 -36.64 -4.02 -7.00
N GLU A 524 -35.47 -4.13 -7.62
CA GLU A 524 -35.21 -3.65 -8.97
C GLU A 524 -35.76 -4.65 -10.00
N PRO A 525 -36.74 -4.28 -10.86
CA PRO A 525 -37.30 -5.20 -11.84
C PRO A 525 -36.26 -5.83 -12.77
N GLY A 526 -35.25 -5.04 -13.18
CA GLY A 526 -34.15 -5.49 -14.03
C GLY A 526 -33.29 -6.59 -13.40
N ALA A 527 -33.22 -6.66 -12.06
CA ALA A 527 -32.44 -7.69 -11.36
C ALA A 527 -33.11 -9.08 -11.36
N GLN A 528 -34.43 -9.14 -11.53
CA GLN A 528 -35.22 -10.36 -11.33
C GLN A 528 -34.87 -11.46 -12.33
N VAL A 529 -34.56 -11.09 -13.58
CA VAL A 529 -34.20 -12.05 -14.63
C VAL A 529 -32.88 -12.75 -14.29
N GLY A 530 -31.86 -12.00 -13.89
CA GLY A 530 -30.56 -12.55 -13.49
C GLY A 530 -30.67 -13.44 -12.25
N LEU A 531 -31.38 -12.96 -11.23
CA LEU A 531 -31.57 -13.71 -9.98
C LEU A 531 -32.31 -15.05 -10.18
N ARG A 532 -33.32 -15.10 -11.06
CA ARG A 532 -34.02 -16.35 -11.41
C ARG A 532 -33.12 -17.30 -12.18
N ARG A 533 -32.43 -16.83 -13.23
CA ARG A 533 -31.50 -17.67 -14.00
C ARG A 533 -30.39 -18.23 -13.11
N CYS A 534 -29.96 -17.48 -12.11
CA CYS A 534 -29.02 -17.94 -11.11
C CYS A 534 -29.59 -19.05 -10.23
N GLY A 535 -30.85 -18.94 -9.80
CA GLY A 535 -31.52 -20.01 -9.06
C GLY A 535 -31.63 -21.30 -9.88
N ASP A 536 -31.96 -21.19 -11.17
CA ASP A 536 -32.00 -22.34 -12.09
C ASP A 536 -30.62 -22.98 -12.21
N MET A 537 -29.57 -22.17 -12.41
CA MET A 537 -28.19 -22.64 -12.46
C MET A 537 -27.77 -23.32 -11.16
N MET A 538 -28.16 -22.77 -10.00
CA MET A 538 -27.85 -23.38 -8.71
C MET A 538 -28.54 -24.73 -8.57
N LYS A 539 -29.80 -24.84 -9.01
CA LYS A 539 -30.52 -26.11 -9.08
C LYS A 539 -29.82 -27.14 -9.97
N GLU A 540 -29.35 -26.73 -11.15
CA GLU A 540 -28.53 -27.57 -12.03
C GLU A 540 -27.26 -28.07 -11.31
N ILE A 541 -26.54 -27.19 -10.62
CA ILE A 541 -25.31 -27.54 -9.87
C ILE A 541 -25.60 -28.52 -8.73
N VAL A 542 -26.62 -28.26 -7.91
CA VAL A 542 -27.00 -29.13 -6.78
C VAL A 542 -27.41 -30.51 -7.28
N GLN A 543 -28.18 -30.58 -8.37
CA GLN A 543 -28.61 -31.85 -8.96
C GLN A 543 -27.46 -32.65 -9.58
N ALA A 544 -26.50 -31.97 -10.23
CA ALA A 544 -25.36 -32.61 -10.86
C ALA A 544 -24.33 -33.15 -9.85
N SER A 545 -24.28 -32.61 -8.63
CA SER A 545 -23.33 -33.04 -7.60
C SER A 545 -23.90 -32.96 -6.17
N PRO A 546 -24.91 -33.79 -5.83
CA PRO A 546 -25.62 -33.69 -4.55
C PRO A 546 -24.73 -33.86 -3.31
N SER A 547 -23.65 -34.64 -3.41
CA SER A 547 -22.64 -34.83 -2.36
C SER A 547 -21.32 -34.08 -2.62
N GLY A 548 -21.21 -33.44 -3.80
CA GLY A 548 -19.98 -32.78 -4.25
C GLY A 548 -19.96 -31.27 -4.05
N LEU A 549 -21.10 -30.65 -3.74
CA LEU A 549 -21.21 -29.18 -3.61
C LEU A 549 -20.27 -28.62 -2.55
N LYS A 550 -20.26 -29.18 -1.33
CA LYS A 550 -19.30 -28.79 -0.28
C LYS A 550 -17.83 -28.84 -0.74
N ALA A 551 -17.44 -29.91 -1.44
CA ALA A 551 -16.08 -30.06 -1.94
C ALA A 551 -15.75 -29.01 -3.02
N ALA A 552 -16.72 -28.68 -3.87
CA ALA A 552 -16.60 -27.62 -4.86
C ALA A 552 -16.50 -26.23 -4.21
N ILE A 553 -17.31 -25.92 -3.21
CA ILE A 553 -17.20 -24.67 -2.43
C ILE A 553 -15.81 -24.57 -1.81
N LEU A 554 -15.35 -25.63 -1.14
CA LEU A 554 -14.01 -25.69 -0.55
C LEU A 554 -12.91 -25.43 -1.58
N ALA A 555 -12.98 -26.05 -2.76
CA ALA A 555 -11.99 -25.86 -3.82
C ALA A 555 -12.01 -24.43 -4.40
N ALA A 556 -13.19 -23.85 -4.57
CA ALA A 556 -13.36 -22.46 -5.00
C ALA A 556 -12.77 -21.48 -3.99
N THR A 557 -13.18 -21.58 -2.72
CA THR A 557 -12.67 -20.74 -1.62
C THR A 557 -11.16 -20.89 -1.45
N GLU A 558 -10.63 -22.11 -1.49
CA GLU A 558 -9.19 -22.36 -1.40
C GLU A 558 -8.43 -21.64 -2.54
N ARG A 559 -8.93 -21.73 -3.77
CA ARG A 559 -8.32 -21.05 -4.92
C ARG A 559 -8.34 -19.53 -4.75
N HIS A 560 -9.46 -18.98 -4.25
CA HIS A 560 -9.66 -17.56 -3.98
C HIS A 560 -8.66 -17.04 -2.95
N GLU A 561 -8.65 -17.64 -1.75
CA GLU A 561 -7.82 -17.18 -0.63
C GLU A 561 -6.32 -17.35 -0.90
N LEU A 562 -5.97 -18.42 -1.62
CA LEU A 562 -4.61 -18.63 -2.09
C LEU A 562 -4.19 -17.57 -3.12
N GLN A 563 -5.10 -17.08 -3.97
CA GLN A 563 -4.79 -16.00 -4.91
C GLN A 563 -4.40 -14.72 -4.16
N HIS A 564 -5.07 -14.38 -3.06
CA HIS A 564 -4.70 -13.22 -2.24
C HIS A 564 -3.26 -13.30 -1.73
N GLN A 565 -2.75 -14.50 -1.41
CA GLN A 565 -1.35 -14.71 -1.02
C GLN A 565 -0.38 -14.59 -2.20
N ILE A 566 -0.78 -15.04 -3.38
CA ILE A 566 0.03 -15.01 -4.60
C ILE A 566 0.18 -13.57 -5.10
N ASP A 567 -0.91 -12.81 -5.12
CA ASP A 567 -0.94 -11.41 -5.56
C ASP A 567 -0.09 -10.51 -4.67
N GLY A 568 -0.21 -10.70 -3.35
CA GLY A 568 0.40 -9.85 -2.35
C GLY A 568 -0.13 -8.40 -2.39
N PRO A 569 0.53 -7.50 -1.64
CA PRO A 569 0.05 -6.13 -1.42
C PRO A 569 0.33 -5.17 -2.59
N ASN A 570 1.21 -5.55 -3.53
CA ASN A 570 1.68 -4.70 -4.62
C ASN A 570 1.06 -5.04 -5.98
N LEU A 571 -0.06 -5.78 -5.99
CA LEU A 571 -0.82 -6.09 -7.21
C LEU A 571 -1.16 -4.78 -7.96
N PRO A 572 -0.76 -4.64 -9.24
CA PRO A 572 -1.12 -3.47 -10.04
C PRO A 572 -2.64 -3.27 -10.08
N ILE A 573 -3.09 -2.02 -10.03
CA ILE A 573 -4.52 -1.72 -10.09
C ILE A 573 -5.01 -1.91 -11.53
N CYS A 574 -6.00 -2.78 -11.73
CA CYS A 574 -6.62 -3.00 -13.03
C CYS A 574 -7.18 -1.67 -13.57
N GLY A 575 -6.96 -1.41 -14.85
CA GLY A 575 -7.44 -0.19 -15.51
C GLY A 575 -8.96 0.00 -15.40
N GLU A 576 -9.72 -1.09 -15.31
CA GLU A 576 -11.17 -1.05 -15.11
C GLU A 576 -11.56 -0.53 -13.71
N VAL A 577 -10.84 -0.96 -12.68
CA VAL A 577 -11.00 -0.44 -11.31
C VAL A 577 -10.69 1.07 -11.29
N LEU A 578 -9.59 1.50 -11.91
CA LEU A 578 -9.24 2.93 -11.98
C LEU A 578 -10.30 3.74 -12.73
N ARG A 579 -10.86 3.18 -13.80
CA ARG A 579 -11.91 3.83 -14.60
C ARG A 579 -13.20 4.01 -13.81
N ARG A 580 -13.67 2.96 -13.13
CA ARG A 580 -14.97 2.95 -12.41
C ARG A 580 -14.88 3.54 -11.01
N MET A 581 -13.72 3.44 -10.37
CA MET A 581 -13.53 3.82 -8.98
C MET A 581 -12.56 4.99 -8.79
N GLY A 582 -12.30 5.79 -9.84
CA GLY A 582 -11.37 6.92 -9.77
C GLY A 582 -11.70 7.99 -8.71
N ALA A 583 -12.96 8.08 -8.27
CA ALA A 583 -13.40 8.97 -7.20
C ALA A 583 -13.33 8.36 -5.79
N PHE A 584 -13.03 7.06 -5.68
CA PHE A 584 -12.97 6.35 -4.39
C PHE A 584 -11.57 6.45 -3.79
N SER A 585 -11.48 6.21 -2.47
CA SER A 585 -10.18 6.12 -1.81
C SER A 585 -9.33 5.01 -2.44
N LYS A 586 -8.01 5.22 -2.45
CA LYS A 586 -7.05 4.23 -2.95
C LYS A 586 -7.15 2.90 -2.21
N GLU A 587 -7.44 2.92 -0.91
CA GLU A 587 -7.70 1.71 -0.12
C GLU A 587 -8.90 0.92 -0.66
N ALA A 588 -10.01 1.59 -0.95
CA ALA A 588 -11.19 0.95 -1.54
C ALA A 588 -10.88 0.38 -2.93
N GLN A 589 -10.12 1.12 -3.75
CA GLN A 589 -9.67 0.64 -5.07
C GLN A 589 -8.78 -0.60 -4.94
N MET A 590 -7.77 -0.58 -4.05
CA MET A 590 -6.88 -1.73 -3.82
C MET A 590 -7.65 -2.95 -3.30
N ARG A 591 -8.62 -2.75 -2.40
CA ARG A 591 -9.47 -3.82 -1.90
C ARG A 591 -10.29 -4.46 -3.02
N VAL A 592 -11.01 -3.67 -3.81
CA VAL A 592 -11.76 -4.17 -4.98
C VAL A 592 -10.83 -4.86 -5.98
N ASN A 593 -9.65 -4.30 -6.21
CA ASN A 593 -8.68 -4.87 -7.16
C ASN A 593 -8.20 -6.27 -6.73
N ARG A 594 -7.93 -6.47 -5.44
CA ARG A 594 -7.52 -7.78 -4.90
C ARG A 594 -8.65 -8.79 -4.95
N GLU A 595 -9.84 -8.41 -4.52
CA GLU A 595 -11.03 -9.28 -4.61
C GLU A 595 -11.34 -9.65 -6.06
N LEU A 596 -11.22 -8.69 -7.00
CA LEU A 596 -11.39 -8.96 -8.43
C LEU A 596 -10.41 -10.00 -8.94
N SER A 597 -9.13 -9.93 -8.53
CA SER A 597 -8.15 -10.98 -8.83
C SER A 597 -8.55 -12.33 -8.23
N GLY A 598 -8.94 -12.35 -6.95
CA GLY A 598 -9.40 -13.54 -6.22
C GLY A 598 -10.57 -14.25 -6.90
N TYR A 599 -11.63 -13.53 -7.27
CA TYR A 599 -12.81 -14.12 -7.90
C TYR A 599 -12.57 -14.53 -9.36
N LEU A 600 -11.77 -13.79 -10.13
CA LEU A 600 -11.36 -14.25 -11.48
C LEU A 600 -10.55 -15.53 -11.39
N ALA A 601 -9.68 -15.65 -10.38
CA ALA A 601 -8.94 -16.86 -10.09
C ALA A 601 -9.83 -18.03 -9.61
N GLU A 602 -10.82 -17.76 -8.77
CA GLU A 602 -11.81 -18.72 -8.27
C GLU A 602 -12.54 -19.45 -9.41
N LEU A 603 -12.96 -18.73 -10.46
CA LEU A 603 -13.58 -19.30 -11.66
C LEU A 603 -12.68 -20.33 -12.38
N THR A 604 -11.37 -20.33 -12.10
CA THR A 604 -10.41 -21.28 -12.69
C THR A 604 -10.08 -22.48 -11.80
N ALA A 605 -10.72 -22.61 -10.62
CA ALA A 605 -10.47 -23.71 -9.69
C ALA A 605 -10.79 -25.07 -10.31
N SER A 606 -9.82 -26.00 -10.32
CA SER A 606 -9.98 -27.33 -10.95
C SER A 606 -10.97 -28.24 -10.22
N GLY A 607 -11.20 -28.02 -8.92
CA GLY A 607 -12.14 -28.79 -8.11
C GLY A 607 -13.55 -28.21 -8.00
N ALA A 608 -13.85 -27.11 -8.70
CA ALA A 608 -15.15 -26.44 -8.62
C ALA A 608 -15.67 -26.04 -10.02
N PRO A 609 -16.97 -26.17 -10.32
CA PRO A 609 -17.52 -25.66 -11.57
C PRO A 609 -17.45 -24.13 -11.57
N PRO A 610 -17.02 -23.46 -12.66
CA PRO A 610 -16.92 -22.00 -12.74
C PRO A 610 -18.27 -21.32 -12.53
N ARG A 611 -19.36 -22.03 -12.82
CA ARG A 611 -20.73 -21.57 -12.58
C ARG A 611 -21.01 -21.25 -11.11
N LEU A 612 -20.38 -21.95 -10.17
CA LEU A 612 -20.49 -21.64 -8.74
C LEU A 612 -19.93 -20.24 -8.43
N GLY A 613 -18.76 -19.88 -8.99
CA GLY A 613 -18.20 -18.53 -8.84
C GLY A 613 -19.07 -17.44 -9.49
N LEU A 614 -19.76 -17.75 -10.59
CA LEU A 614 -20.72 -16.81 -11.19
C LEU A 614 -21.92 -16.52 -10.25
N VAL A 615 -22.38 -17.53 -9.49
CA VAL A 615 -23.42 -17.34 -8.47
C VAL A 615 -22.94 -16.32 -7.43
N HIS A 616 -21.70 -16.42 -6.95
CA HIS A 616 -21.12 -15.43 -6.02
C HIS A 616 -21.12 -14.02 -6.62
N LEU A 617 -20.55 -13.87 -7.82
CA LEU A 617 -20.43 -12.57 -8.50
C LEU A 617 -21.78 -11.89 -8.71
N LEU A 618 -22.82 -12.63 -9.11
CA LEU A 618 -24.16 -12.06 -9.31
C LEU A 618 -24.79 -11.60 -8.00
N ARG A 619 -24.66 -12.40 -6.95
CA ARG A 619 -25.17 -12.04 -5.63
C ARG A 619 -24.52 -10.76 -5.13
N PHE A 620 -23.21 -10.61 -5.31
CA PHE A 620 -22.54 -9.35 -4.98
C PHE A 620 -23.03 -8.19 -5.85
N ALA A 621 -23.17 -8.39 -7.16
CA ALA A 621 -23.57 -7.33 -8.07
C ALA A 621 -25.01 -6.83 -7.83
N LEU A 622 -25.96 -7.72 -7.48
CA LEU A 622 -27.39 -7.38 -7.41
C LEU A 622 -28.01 -7.38 -6.00
N VAL A 623 -27.44 -8.12 -5.04
CA VAL A 623 -27.99 -8.25 -3.68
C VAL A 623 -27.22 -7.36 -2.69
N ALA A 624 -25.88 -7.30 -2.81
CA ALA A 624 -25.08 -6.40 -1.98
C ALA A 624 -25.29 -4.94 -2.42
N LYS A 625 -25.77 -4.10 -1.50
CA LYS A 625 -25.97 -2.66 -1.76
C LYS A 625 -24.66 -1.90 -1.51
N GLY A 626 -23.76 -1.97 -2.48
CA GLY A 626 -22.45 -1.31 -2.41
C GLY A 626 -21.39 -2.11 -1.66
N GLY A 627 -20.27 -1.47 -1.33
CA GLY A 627 -19.09 -2.13 -0.75
C GLY A 627 -18.19 -2.78 -1.80
N ALA A 628 -17.07 -3.35 -1.35
CA ALA A 628 -16.05 -3.89 -2.26
C ALA A 628 -16.60 -5.03 -3.12
N GLU A 629 -17.31 -5.98 -2.50
CA GLU A 629 -17.92 -7.13 -3.17
C GLU A 629 -18.83 -6.72 -4.33
N HIS A 630 -19.71 -5.73 -4.12
CA HIS A 630 -20.62 -5.23 -5.15
C HIS A 630 -19.86 -4.77 -6.40
N TYR A 631 -18.83 -3.94 -6.22
CA TYR A 631 -18.01 -3.45 -7.35
C TYR A 631 -17.24 -4.58 -8.03
N VAL A 632 -16.78 -5.58 -7.28
CA VAL A 632 -16.11 -6.76 -7.84
C VAL A 632 -17.07 -7.58 -8.71
N GLY A 633 -18.28 -7.83 -8.23
CA GLY A 633 -19.33 -8.55 -8.97
C GLY A 633 -19.58 -7.93 -10.35
N VAL A 634 -19.82 -6.61 -10.37
CA VAL A 634 -20.09 -5.86 -11.62
C VAL A 634 -18.86 -5.83 -12.53
N GLN A 635 -17.68 -5.48 -12.00
CA GLN A 635 -16.48 -5.32 -12.82
C GLN A 635 -15.97 -6.65 -13.38
N ALA A 636 -16.08 -7.76 -12.64
CA ALA A 636 -15.74 -9.08 -13.15
C ALA A 636 -16.60 -9.46 -14.36
N MET A 637 -17.93 -9.22 -14.29
CA MET A 637 -18.84 -9.48 -15.40
C MET A 637 -18.59 -8.56 -16.60
N GLU A 638 -18.35 -7.27 -16.36
CA GLU A 638 -17.97 -6.31 -17.40
C GLU A 638 -16.69 -6.75 -18.11
N LEU A 639 -15.67 -7.18 -17.36
CA LEU A 639 -14.40 -7.65 -17.93
C LEU A 639 -14.53 -8.95 -18.72
N MET A 640 -15.39 -9.87 -18.29
CA MET A 640 -15.59 -11.16 -18.96
C MET A 640 -16.45 -11.01 -20.22
N THR A 641 -17.50 -10.18 -20.19
CA THR A 641 -18.40 -9.97 -21.34
C THR A 641 -17.90 -8.87 -22.29
N GLY A 642 -17.14 -7.90 -21.79
CA GLY A 642 -16.76 -6.69 -22.54
C GLY A 642 -17.88 -5.65 -22.67
N ARG A 643 -19.00 -5.81 -21.95
CA ARG A 643 -20.16 -4.89 -22.00
C ARG A 643 -20.07 -3.80 -20.94
N ASP A 644 -20.55 -2.59 -21.28
CA ASP A 644 -20.72 -1.52 -20.30
C ASP A 644 -21.98 -1.76 -19.43
N LEU A 645 -21.76 -2.13 -18.17
CA LEU A 645 -22.81 -2.47 -17.22
C LEU A 645 -23.33 -1.28 -16.40
N TYR A 646 -22.91 -0.06 -16.73
CA TYR A 646 -23.28 1.13 -15.97
C TYR A 646 -24.30 1.98 -16.72
N GLY A 647 -25.23 2.56 -15.97
CA GLY A 647 -26.23 3.52 -16.44
C GLY A 647 -25.63 4.90 -16.72
N TRP A 648 -26.48 5.80 -17.21
CA TRP A 648 -26.12 7.20 -17.49
C TRP A 648 -25.72 7.98 -16.23
N ASP A 649 -26.18 7.54 -15.06
CA ASP A 649 -25.87 8.10 -13.75
C ASP A 649 -24.53 7.59 -13.17
N GLY A 650 -23.83 6.73 -13.91
CA GLY A 650 -22.57 6.13 -13.47
C GLY A 650 -22.73 5.04 -12.41
N ARG A 651 -23.95 4.54 -12.16
CA ARG A 651 -24.21 3.41 -11.28
C ARG A 651 -24.38 2.12 -12.08
N PRO A 652 -24.09 0.94 -11.50
CA PRO A 652 -24.39 -0.34 -12.14
C PRO A 652 -25.89 -0.45 -12.46
N ASP A 653 -26.21 -0.79 -13.70
CA ASP A 653 -27.57 -0.99 -14.19
C ASP A 653 -27.99 -2.46 -13.94
N PRO A 654 -28.99 -2.72 -13.08
CA PRO A 654 -29.38 -4.09 -12.73
C PRO A 654 -29.85 -4.94 -13.92
N GLU A 655 -30.43 -4.33 -14.96
CA GLU A 655 -30.88 -5.03 -16.15
C GLU A 655 -29.68 -5.49 -16.98
N ARG A 656 -28.73 -4.58 -17.24
CA ARG A 656 -27.49 -4.91 -17.97
C ARG A 656 -26.64 -5.95 -17.24
N VAL A 657 -26.55 -5.85 -15.91
CA VAL A 657 -25.86 -6.86 -15.08
C VAL A 657 -26.54 -8.22 -15.23
N SER A 658 -27.87 -8.26 -15.20
CA SER A 658 -28.64 -9.50 -15.40
C SER A 658 -28.43 -10.11 -16.79
N GLU A 659 -28.44 -9.29 -17.85
CA GLU A 659 -28.15 -9.73 -19.21
C GLU A 659 -26.73 -10.30 -19.35
N ALA A 660 -25.73 -9.63 -18.77
CA ALA A 660 -24.36 -10.09 -18.77
C ALA A 660 -24.21 -11.43 -18.04
N PHE A 661 -24.89 -11.59 -16.90
CA PHE A 661 -24.92 -12.87 -16.20
C PHE A 661 -25.59 -13.98 -17.02
N VAL A 662 -26.73 -13.72 -17.65
CA VAL A 662 -27.43 -14.71 -18.50
C VAL A 662 -26.54 -15.15 -19.66
N GLU A 663 -25.80 -14.22 -20.27
CA GLU A 663 -24.81 -14.53 -21.30
C GLU A 663 -23.71 -15.48 -20.77
N LEU A 664 -23.07 -15.11 -19.65
CA LEU A 664 -22.02 -15.93 -19.03
C LEU A 664 -22.54 -17.31 -18.59
N ALA A 665 -23.74 -17.36 -18.04
CA ALA A 665 -24.43 -18.58 -17.63
C ALA A 665 -24.63 -19.57 -18.80
N GLY A 666 -24.80 -19.05 -20.01
CA GLY A 666 -24.95 -19.86 -21.23
C GLY A 666 -23.63 -20.38 -21.81
N TRP A 667 -22.47 -19.95 -21.31
CA TRP A 667 -21.19 -20.39 -21.84
C TRP A 667 -20.80 -21.81 -21.34
N PRO A 668 -20.06 -22.57 -22.17
CA PRO A 668 -19.39 -23.78 -21.70
C PRO A 668 -18.36 -23.49 -20.59
N GLU A 669 -18.14 -24.44 -19.69
CA GLU A 669 -17.24 -24.25 -18.55
C GLU A 669 -15.80 -23.91 -18.97
N ASP A 670 -15.26 -24.57 -19.98
CA ASP A 670 -13.92 -24.27 -20.50
C ASP A 670 -13.80 -22.84 -21.03
N LYS A 671 -14.87 -22.34 -21.67
CA LYS A 671 -14.93 -20.96 -22.14
C LYS A 671 -14.96 -19.98 -20.96
N LEU A 672 -15.71 -20.28 -19.89
CA LEU A 672 -15.73 -19.47 -18.67
C LEU A 672 -14.35 -19.38 -18.03
N ARG A 673 -13.67 -20.53 -17.85
CA ARG A 673 -12.32 -20.60 -17.28
C ARG A 673 -11.30 -19.84 -18.13
N SER A 674 -11.33 -20.07 -19.44
CA SER A 674 -10.45 -19.37 -20.38
C SER A 674 -10.69 -17.87 -20.36
N LYS A 675 -11.95 -17.43 -20.32
CA LYS A 675 -12.26 -15.99 -20.29
C LYS A 675 -11.87 -15.35 -18.97
N ALA A 676 -12.11 -16.00 -17.84
CA ALA A 676 -11.67 -15.50 -16.54
C ALA A 676 -10.14 -15.30 -16.50
N ALA A 677 -9.37 -16.28 -17.01
CA ALA A 677 -7.92 -16.17 -17.12
C ALA A 677 -7.46 -15.07 -18.10
N GLU A 678 -8.17 -14.88 -19.22
CA GLU A 678 -7.92 -13.79 -20.18
C GLU A 678 -8.19 -12.41 -19.56
N SER A 679 -9.33 -12.26 -18.87
CA SER A 679 -9.72 -11.04 -18.16
C SER A 679 -8.72 -10.70 -17.05
N TRP A 680 -8.25 -11.71 -16.30
CA TRP A 680 -7.18 -11.54 -15.31
C TRP A 680 -5.90 -11.04 -15.99
N LYS A 681 -5.46 -11.68 -17.08
CA LYS A 681 -4.28 -11.24 -17.85
C LYS A 681 -4.43 -9.83 -18.40
N LYS A 682 -5.62 -9.45 -18.87
CA LYS A 682 -5.91 -8.10 -19.36
C LYS A 682 -5.76 -7.06 -18.24
N CYS A 683 -6.21 -7.38 -17.03
CA CYS A 683 -6.10 -6.50 -15.87
C CYS A 683 -4.66 -6.34 -15.36
N PHE A 684 -3.92 -7.44 -15.26
CA PHE A 684 -2.68 -7.49 -14.49
C PHE A 684 -1.41 -7.70 -15.34
N GLY A 685 -1.55 -7.85 -16.66
CA GLY A 685 -0.44 -7.94 -17.62
C GLY A 685 0.28 -9.28 -17.65
N GLU A 686 0.03 -10.18 -16.68
CA GLU A 686 0.68 -11.47 -16.55
C GLU A 686 -0.28 -12.64 -16.83
N ARG A 687 0.25 -13.86 -16.97
CA ARG A 687 -0.61 -15.05 -17.02
C ARG A 687 -1.05 -15.39 -15.60
N LEU A 688 -2.32 -15.74 -15.43
CA LEU A 688 -2.82 -16.24 -14.14
C LEU A 688 -1.93 -17.41 -13.67
N PRO A 689 -1.32 -17.33 -12.48
CA PRO A 689 -0.39 -18.35 -12.02
C PRO A 689 -1.05 -19.73 -11.95
N LYS A 690 -0.33 -20.74 -12.44
CA LYS A 690 -0.72 -22.14 -12.25
C LYS A 690 -0.38 -22.57 -10.83
N ILE A 691 -1.29 -23.33 -10.24
CA ILE A 691 -1.15 -23.88 -8.90
C ILE A 691 -1.00 -25.39 -9.04
N ASP A 692 0.17 -25.88 -8.63
CA ASP A 692 0.47 -27.30 -8.60
C ASP A 692 0.37 -27.78 -7.14
N PRO A 693 -0.60 -28.66 -6.81
CA PRO A 693 -0.65 -29.28 -5.49
C PRO A 693 0.64 -30.05 -5.24
N GLN A 694 1.22 -29.88 -4.05
CA GLN A 694 2.32 -30.73 -3.61
C GLN A 694 1.76 -31.92 -2.84
N ASP A 695 2.30 -33.10 -3.10
CA ASP A 695 1.93 -34.29 -2.32
C ASP A 695 2.17 -34.04 -0.83
N PRO A 696 1.25 -34.48 0.05
CA PRO A 696 1.44 -34.43 1.48
C PRO A 696 2.47 -35.49 1.87
N GLY A 697 3.75 -35.16 1.68
CA GLY A 697 4.88 -35.94 2.20
C GLY A 697 4.92 -35.97 3.71
#